data_AF-A0A2T7Q2C5-F1
#
_entry.id   AF-A0A2T7Q2C5-F1
#
_cell.length_a   1.000
_cell.length_b   1.000
_cell.length_c   1.000
_cell.angle_alpha   90.00
_cell.angle_beta   90.00
_cell.angle_gamma   90.00
#
_symmetry.space_group_name_H-M   'P 1'
#
loop_
_entity.id
_entity.type
_entity.pdbx_description
1 polymer ?
#
loop_
_entity_poly.entity_id
_entity_poly.type
_entity_poly.pdbx_seq_one_letter_code
_entity_poly.pdbx_strand_id
1 'polypeptide(L)'
;MKQFNSSFLKNAFLAFLTLLFVFAAPAAKAQAPDSKGTDFWLTFPGNLSPGALTFFISGDENTTGTVSVPGTGFSVNFTVVPGAVTSVALPTGSLELNSSDLIEKKGIHIVSGKEVTVYGLNRYQYTTDAYLAIPTDILGTSYINLGYKNTNVVNSTQFGIVATQNATNVTITPTVTTGTRTAGVPYTITLNQGETYLLRNTSAAPADLSGTIITSTKPIAVFGSMQCANIPQGFVACDHIVEQLPPTTAWGKNFISVPLKTRTKGDTFRFLASANNTTVEVNGSIVATLNKGEFFETVLATSSQIKSNNPILVSQYSNSSSYDNVTSDPFMMLITPYEQYLGNYTFSTPASGFSGNYVNVVAPTAAVGALKLDGVTIPAASFTPIGSTGFSGAQVDIALGSHTLNGSNLPFGIFVYGYDSYDSYGYPGGMSLAPVASVTTVTVAPATGTGAIGTQHCLQATVKDQNGNPLTGIRVDFTISGANPGSTGFANTNSSGVAQYCYTGANAGTDNIVASVGTITANAQFVWTAEPNTYYSKPTGDLHNVLSWGVNPDGSGTQPADFGAGKTFNLANRSGNYIMTGNWTVLGTLVNPSGSQLKINGYTLSLTTLTGAGTLTGSTTSSLIIAGTGGGNFGNINFTSGGGMLKAFTLNRSGTGAAATIGTALGVYDVLTITSGALNTGGKLTLKSTATGTARVAPVSGTISGNVTVERYIPARRAWRLMNAPVSGTQTVNQAWQEGVTTASPNPNPAPGYGTYVTVGSVANGFDQNILGQSTSSLKSF
;
A
#
# COMPACT_ATOMS: atom_id res chain seq x y z
N MET A 1 6.11 7.23 -80.11
CA MET A 1 4.92 6.33 -80.13
C MET A 1 5.19 5.23 -79.11
N LYS A 2 4.50 5.04 -78.00
CA LYS A 2 3.17 5.40 -77.52
C LYS A 2 3.25 5.80 -76.05
N GLN A 3 2.42 6.77 -75.65
CA GLN A 3 2.12 7.09 -74.26
C GLN A 3 1.46 5.87 -73.58
N PHE A 4 1.88 5.53 -72.36
CA PHE A 4 1.05 4.80 -71.42
C PHE A 4 1.08 5.50 -70.06
N ASN A 5 -0.12 5.72 -69.54
CA ASN A 5 -0.50 6.64 -68.47
C ASN A 5 0.13 6.34 -67.10
N SER A 6 0.60 7.41 -66.45
CA SER A 6 1.18 7.44 -65.10
C SER A 6 0.16 7.56 -63.96
N SER A 7 -1.12 7.24 -64.19
CA SER A 7 -2.19 7.43 -63.20
C SER A 7 -2.54 6.19 -62.37
N PHE A 8 -2.05 4.99 -62.72
CA PHE A 8 -2.41 3.75 -62.00
C PHE A 8 -1.49 3.40 -60.82
N LEU A 9 -0.26 3.93 -60.79
CA LEU A 9 0.74 3.61 -59.75
C LEU A 9 0.72 4.56 -58.54
N LYS A 10 0.06 5.72 -58.63
CA LYS A 10 -0.10 6.64 -57.49
C LYS A 10 -1.28 6.30 -56.58
N ASN A 11 -2.32 5.65 -57.10
CA ASN A 11 -3.48 5.23 -56.28
C ASN A 11 -3.27 3.87 -55.59
N ALA A 12 -2.32 3.05 -56.05
CA ALA A 12 -1.97 1.81 -55.38
C ALA A 12 -1.04 2.01 -54.16
N PHE A 13 -0.23 3.07 -54.15
CA PHE A 13 0.69 3.36 -53.04
C PHE A 13 0.04 4.14 -51.89
N LEU A 14 -1.07 4.87 -52.15
CA LEU A 14 -1.86 5.52 -51.10
C LEU A 14 -2.89 4.58 -50.47
N ALA A 15 -3.35 3.55 -51.19
CA ALA A 15 -4.24 2.52 -50.66
C ALA A 15 -3.52 1.45 -49.81
N PHE A 16 -2.20 1.29 -49.99
CA PHE A 16 -1.38 0.35 -49.20
C PHE A 16 -0.76 0.97 -47.93
N LEU A 17 -0.86 2.29 -47.75
CA LEU A 17 -0.37 2.98 -46.54
C LEU A 17 -1.49 3.35 -45.55
N THR A 18 -2.75 3.14 -45.90
CA THR A 18 -3.93 3.27 -45.00
C THR A 18 -4.47 1.93 -44.50
N LEU A 19 -3.74 0.82 -44.70
CA LEU A 19 -4.10 -0.52 -44.22
C LEU A 19 -3.08 -1.11 -43.23
N LEU A 20 -2.38 -0.24 -42.49
CA LEU A 20 -1.43 -0.64 -41.43
C LEU A 20 -1.44 0.36 -40.25
N PHE A 21 -2.64 0.78 -39.84
CA PHE A 21 -2.91 1.09 -38.44
C PHE A 21 -3.96 0.09 -37.96
N VAL A 22 -3.52 -1.17 -37.81
CA VAL A 22 -4.12 -2.01 -36.77
C VAL A 22 -3.80 -1.25 -35.48
N PHE A 23 -4.78 -0.50 -34.98
CA PHE A 23 -4.80 -0.19 -33.56
C PHE A 23 -4.70 -1.56 -32.88
N ALA A 24 -3.51 -1.90 -32.39
CA ALA A 24 -3.40 -2.82 -31.29
C ALA A 24 -4.21 -2.15 -30.19
N ALA A 25 -5.51 -2.46 -30.14
CA ALA A 25 -6.29 -2.22 -28.95
C ALA A 25 -5.44 -2.81 -27.83
N PRO A 26 -5.08 -2.02 -26.80
CA PRO A 26 -4.41 -2.61 -25.65
C PRO A 26 -5.27 -3.82 -25.28
N ALA A 27 -4.64 -5.00 -25.18
CA ALA A 27 -5.35 -6.20 -24.76
C ALA A 27 -6.14 -5.79 -23.53
N ALA A 28 -7.48 -5.77 -23.64
CA ALA A 28 -8.33 -5.39 -22.53
C ALA A 28 -7.88 -6.27 -21.38
N LYS A 29 -7.39 -5.67 -20.29
CA LYS A 29 -7.12 -6.44 -19.08
C LYS A 29 -8.41 -7.20 -18.83
N ALA A 30 -8.36 -8.54 -18.84
CA ALA A 30 -9.48 -9.33 -18.37
C ALA A 30 -9.80 -8.81 -16.96
N GLN A 31 -10.97 -8.21 -16.82
CA GLN A 31 -11.38 -7.61 -15.56
C GLN A 31 -11.55 -8.73 -14.53
N ALA A 32 -11.28 -8.41 -13.27
CA ALA A 32 -11.34 -9.42 -12.22
C ALA A 32 -12.79 -9.92 -12.12
N PRO A 33 -13.03 -11.25 -12.04
CA PRO A 33 -14.38 -11.77 -11.86
C PRO A 33 -14.94 -11.29 -10.52
N ASP A 34 -15.88 -10.35 -10.58
CA ASP A 34 -16.55 -9.76 -9.42
C ASP A 34 -17.99 -9.35 -9.76
N SER A 35 -18.67 -8.70 -8.83
CA SER A 35 -20.06 -8.26 -8.98
C SER A 35 -20.24 -6.98 -9.80
N LYS A 36 -19.15 -6.36 -10.27
CA LYS A 36 -19.19 -5.23 -11.18
C LYS A 36 -19.13 -5.73 -12.61
N GLY A 37 -19.94 -5.15 -13.49
CA GLY A 37 -20.00 -5.62 -14.87
C GLY A 37 -20.64 -4.61 -15.81
N THR A 38 -20.56 -4.91 -17.10
CA THR A 38 -21.16 -4.10 -18.17
C THR A 38 -22.36 -4.75 -18.84
N ASP A 39 -22.65 -6.02 -18.53
CA ASP A 39 -23.71 -6.81 -19.15
C ASP A 39 -24.36 -7.72 -18.09
N PHE A 40 -25.70 -7.68 -18.00
CA PHE A 40 -26.46 -8.47 -17.03
C PHE A 40 -27.75 -9.02 -17.64
N TRP A 41 -28.04 -10.29 -17.38
CA TRP A 41 -29.34 -10.91 -17.64
C TRP A 41 -30.05 -11.25 -16.32
N LEU A 42 -31.19 -10.60 -16.07
CA LEU A 42 -31.88 -10.62 -14.78
C LEU A 42 -33.36 -10.98 -14.92
N THR A 43 -33.98 -11.38 -13.81
CA THR A 43 -35.44 -11.57 -13.72
C THR A 43 -35.92 -11.35 -12.28
N PHE A 44 -37.24 -11.30 -12.08
CA PHE A 44 -37.88 -11.18 -10.78
C PHE A 44 -38.89 -12.32 -10.58
N PRO A 45 -38.56 -13.34 -9.77
CA PRO A 45 -39.57 -14.26 -9.27
C PRO A 45 -40.71 -13.49 -8.57
N GLY A 46 -41.95 -13.93 -8.75
CA GLY A 46 -43.11 -13.17 -8.26
C GLY A 46 -43.15 -13.03 -6.74
N ASN A 47 -43.57 -11.86 -6.28
CA ASN A 47 -43.85 -11.55 -4.87
C ASN A 47 -45.24 -12.14 -4.49
N LEU A 48 -45.71 -11.91 -3.26
CA LEU A 48 -47.08 -12.21 -2.81
C LEU A 48 -48.14 -11.61 -3.74
N SER A 49 -47.89 -10.40 -4.22
CA SER A 49 -48.70 -9.69 -5.20
C SER A 49 -47.78 -8.85 -6.09
N PRO A 50 -48.16 -8.58 -7.36
CA PRO A 50 -47.31 -7.80 -8.23
C PRO A 50 -46.96 -6.42 -7.68
N GLY A 51 -45.67 -6.16 -7.56
CA GLY A 51 -45.09 -4.98 -6.93
C GLY A 51 -44.32 -4.07 -7.89
N ALA A 52 -43.76 -3.01 -7.33
CA ALA A 52 -42.81 -2.15 -8.01
C ALA A 52 -41.45 -2.86 -8.11
N LEU A 53 -40.95 -2.97 -9.34
CA LEU A 53 -39.62 -3.51 -9.62
C LEU A 53 -38.68 -2.36 -9.95
N THR A 54 -37.56 -2.27 -9.24
CA THR A 54 -36.59 -1.18 -9.41
C THR A 54 -35.17 -1.72 -9.40
N PHE A 55 -34.34 -1.25 -10.33
CA PHE A 55 -32.90 -1.41 -10.22
C PHE A 55 -32.26 -0.18 -9.60
N PHE A 56 -31.35 -0.40 -8.65
CA PHE A 56 -30.44 0.60 -8.13
C PHE A 56 -29.05 0.31 -8.71
N ILE A 57 -28.53 1.27 -9.47
CA ILE A 57 -27.28 1.12 -10.22
C ILE A 57 -26.28 2.13 -9.66
N SER A 58 -25.08 1.66 -9.33
CA SER A 58 -23.99 2.46 -8.80
C SER A 58 -22.68 2.14 -9.55
N GLY A 59 -21.73 3.06 -9.55
CA GLY A 59 -20.46 2.88 -10.26
C GLY A 59 -19.40 3.88 -9.83
N ASP A 60 -18.14 3.52 -10.04
CA ASP A 60 -16.98 4.33 -9.66
C ASP A 60 -16.70 5.47 -10.65
N GLU A 61 -17.25 5.36 -11.87
CA GLU A 61 -17.05 6.32 -12.95
C GLU A 61 -18.38 6.72 -13.59
N ASN A 62 -18.41 7.95 -14.12
CA ASN A 62 -19.52 8.39 -14.95
C ASN A 62 -19.69 7.44 -16.15
N THR A 63 -20.90 6.92 -16.33
CA THR A 63 -21.24 6.06 -17.46
C THR A 63 -22.72 6.16 -17.81
N THR A 64 -23.07 5.66 -19.00
CA THR A 64 -24.44 5.55 -19.47
C THR A 64 -24.73 4.11 -19.82
N GLY A 65 -25.99 3.73 -19.72
CA GLY A 65 -26.44 2.39 -20.08
C GLY A 65 -27.91 2.34 -20.43
N THR A 66 -28.39 1.14 -20.72
CA THR A 66 -29.76 0.85 -21.11
C THR A 66 -30.25 -0.37 -20.33
N VAL A 67 -31.46 -0.26 -19.78
CA VAL A 67 -32.22 -1.39 -19.24
C VAL A 67 -33.31 -1.72 -20.25
N SER A 68 -33.38 -2.97 -20.71
CA SER A 68 -34.34 -3.40 -21.74
C SER A 68 -34.97 -4.74 -21.43
N VAL A 69 -36.17 -4.97 -21.96
CA VAL A 69 -36.85 -6.28 -21.96
C VAL A 69 -37.19 -6.61 -23.41
N PRO A 70 -36.31 -7.34 -24.12
CA PRO A 70 -36.47 -7.58 -25.56
C PRO A 70 -37.81 -8.24 -25.93
N GLY A 71 -38.35 -9.07 -25.03
CA GLY A 71 -39.61 -9.76 -25.25
C GLY A 71 -40.88 -8.88 -25.19
N THR A 72 -40.80 -7.71 -24.57
CA THR A 72 -41.93 -6.77 -24.46
C THR A 72 -41.69 -5.46 -25.23
N GLY A 73 -40.46 -5.22 -25.69
CA GLY A 73 -40.05 -3.98 -26.35
C GLY A 73 -39.77 -2.82 -25.39
N PHE A 74 -39.85 -3.04 -24.07
CA PHE A 74 -39.47 -2.03 -23.08
C PHE A 74 -37.97 -1.73 -23.17
N SER A 75 -37.60 -0.45 -23.16
CA SER A 75 -36.22 0.01 -23.14
C SER A 75 -36.14 1.42 -22.55
N VAL A 76 -35.21 1.63 -21.63
CA VAL A 76 -34.96 2.93 -21.00
C VAL A 76 -33.46 3.14 -20.80
N ASN A 77 -32.98 4.34 -21.12
CA ASN A 77 -31.59 4.72 -20.86
C ASN A 77 -31.44 5.24 -19.43
N PHE A 78 -30.27 5.01 -18.84
CA PHE A 78 -29.89 5.53 -17.53
C PHE A 78 -28.48 6.14 -17.58
N THR A 79 -28.19 6.99 -16.61
CA THR A 79 -26.86 7.59 -16.41
C THR A 79 -26.44 7.35 -14.98
N VAL A 80 -25.24 6.80 -14.80
CA VAL A 80 -24.61 6.60 -13.49
C VAL A 80 -23.64 7.74 -13.24
N VAL A 81 -23.80 8.36 -12.07
CA VAL A 81 -22.91 9.38 -11.53
C VAL A 81 -22.34 8.85 -10.20
N PRO A 82 -21.01 8.79 -10.02
CA PRO A 82 -20.40 8.32 -8.77
C PRO A 82 -20.92 9.09 -7.56
N GLY A 83 -21.24 8.37 -6.48
CA GLY A 83 -21.80 8.94 -5.25
C GLY A 83 -23.29 9.26 -5.31
N ALA A 84 -23.99 8.97 -6.41
CA ALA A 84 -25.43 9.12 -6.54
C ALA A 84 -26.12 7.78 -6.83
N VAL A 85 -27.32 7.57 -6.27
CA VAL A 85 -28.15 6.41 -6.59
C VAL A 85 -28.82 6.61 -7.94
N THR A 86 -28.56 5.71 -8.88
CA THR A 86 -29.30 5.68 -10.15
C THR A 86 -30.44 4.69 -10.04
N SER A 87 -31.69 5.16 -10.06
CA SER A 87 -32.87 4.30 -9.99
C SER A 87 -33.50 4.12 -11.37
N VAL A 88 -33.76 2.87 -11.76
CA VAL A 88 -34.50 2.52 -12.98
C VAL A 88 -35.73 1.71 -12.60
N ALA A 89 -36.90 2.34 -12.67
CA ALA A 89 -38.18 1.66 -12.46
C ALA A 89 -38.57 0.87 -13.71
N LEU A 90 -39.08 -0.34 -13.51
CA LEU A 90 -39.59 -1.19 -14.58
C LEU A 90 -41.12 -1.17 -14.65
N PRO A 91 -41.73 -1.61 -15.76
CA PRO A 91 -43.17 -1.80 -15.86
C PRO A 91 -43.73 -2.70 -14.75
N THR A 92 -44.53 -2.10 -13.86
CA THR A 92 -45.22 -2.79 -12.75
C THR A 92 -46.22 -3.81 -13.29
N GLY A 93 -46.31 -4.98 -12.63
CA GLY A 93 -47.35 -5.97 -12.88
C GLY A 93 -47.16 -6.88 -14.11
N SER A 94 -46.20 -6.59 -14.99
CA SER A 94 -46.03 -7.35 -16.23
C SER A 94 -44.72 -8.14 -16.32
N LEU A 95 -43.69 -7.80 -15.56
CA LEU A 95 -42.36 -8.42 -15.66
C LEU A 95 -42.05 -9.46 -14.59
N GLU A 96 -42.82 -9.50 -13.50
CA GLU A 96 -42.68 -10.58 -12.52
C GLU A 96 -43.04 -11.93 -13.13
N LEU A 97 -42.28 -12.95 -12.75
CA LEU A 97 -42.57 -14.33 -13.09
C LEU A 97 -43.64 -14.87 -12.13
N ASN A 98 -44.87 -15.01 -12.63
CA ASN A 98 -46.01 -15.51 -11.84
C ASN A 98 -46.63 -16.80 -12.38
N SER A 99 -46.24 -17.22 -13.58
CA SER A 99 -46.70 -18.48 -14.19
C SER A 99 -45.69 -19.59 -13.94
N SER A 100 -46.08 -20.58 -13.14
CA SER A 100 -45.25 -21.77 -12.85
C SER A 100 -45.19 -22.71 -14.05
N ASP A 101 -44.03 -23.32 -14.25
CA ASP A 101 -43.74 -24.29 -15.32
C ASP A 101 -44.01 -23.77 -16.74
N LEU A 102 -43.71 -22.48 -16.96
CA LEU A 102 -43.91 -21.80 -18.24
C LEU A 102 -42.65 -21.05 -18.68
N ILE A 103 -42.40 -21.03 -19.99
CA ILE A 103 -41.38 -20.19 -20.62
C ILE A 103 -42.02 -18.85 -20.99
N GLU A 104 -41.43 -17.76 -20.50
CA GLU A 104 -41.88 -16.40 -20.77
C GLU A 104 -40.76 -15.56 -21.39
N LYS A 105 -41.09 -14.43 -22.03
CA LYS A 105 -40.11 -13.51 -22.63
C LYS A 105 -39.90 -12.28 -21.75
N LYS A 106 -39.64 -12.51 -20.47
CA LYS A 106 -39.55 -11.46 -19.45
C LYS A 106 -38.12 -11.19 -18.97
N GLY A 107 -37.11 -11.77 -19.61
CA GLY A 107 -35.71 -11.54 -19.26
C GLY A 107 -35.34 -10.08 -19.44
N ILE A 108 -34.69 -9.52 -18.43
CA ILE A 108 -34.27 -8.12 -18.39
C ILE A 108 -32.78 -8.05 -18.70
N HIS A 109 -32.39 -7.24 -19.67
CA HIS A 109 -31.02 -7.05 -20.11
C HIS A 109 -30.54 -5.64 -19.76
N ILE A 110 -29.44 -5.56 -19.03
CA ILE A 110 -28.79 -4.30 -18.67
C ILE A 110 -27.43 -4.25 -19.35
N VAL A 111 -27.16 -3.16 -20.07
CA VAL A 111 -25.86 -2.89 -20.70
C VAL A 111 -25.37 -1.51 -20.28
N SER A 112 -24.10 -1.38 -19.94
CA SER A 112 -23.47 -0.09 -19.60
C SER A 112 -22.13 0.08 -20.31
N GLY A 113 -21.71 1.34 -20.51
CA GLY A 113 -20.42 1.63 -21.15
C GLY A 113 -19.19 1.39 -20.26
N LYS A 114 -19.39 1.24 -18.95
CA LYS A 114 -18.37 0.96 -17.93
C LYS A 114 -18.98 0.11 -16.82
N GLU A 115 -18.13 -0.55 -16.04
CA GLU A 115 -18.56 -1.42 -14.95
C GLU A 115 -19.44 -0.68 -13.93
N VAL A 116 -20.56 -1.32 -13.59
CA VAL A 116 -21.52 -0.88 -12.58
C VAL A 116 -21.86 -2.05 -11.66
N THR A 117 -22.30 -1.74 -10.45
CA THR A 117 -22.97 -2.69 -9.57
C THR A 117 -24.47 -2.46 -9.66
N VAL A 118 -25.26 -3.53 -9.79
CA VAL A 118 -26.73 -3.46 -9.91
C VAL A 118 -27.37 -4.21 -8.73
N TYR A 119 -28.38 -3.59 -8.11
CA TYR A 119 -29.23 -4.22 -7.10
C TYR A 119 -30.67 -4.22 -7.58
N GLY A 120 -31.33 -5.38 -7.60
CA GLY A 120 -32.74 -5.49 -7.99
C GLY A 120 -33.63 -5.53 -6.76
N LEU A 121 -34.61 -4.63 -6.65
CA LEU A 121 -35.61 -4.60 -5.58
C LEU A 121 -36.98 -4.99 -6.13
N ASN A 122 -37.62 -5.96 -5.47
CA ASN A 122 -39.01 -6.32 -5.71
C ASN A 122 -39.85 -5.88 -4.50
N ARG A 123 -40.65 -4.83 -4.67
CA ARG A 123 -41.37 -4.18 -3.57
C ARG A 123 -42.88 -4.17 -3.77
N TYR A 124 -43.59 -4.80 -2.85
CA TYR A 124 -45.02 -4.62 -2.63
C TYR A 124 -45.25 -4.17 -1.18
N GLN A 125 -46.43 -3.63 -0.87
CA GLN A 125 -46.71 -3.14 0.48
C GLN A 125 -46.58 -4.29 1.51
N TYR A 126 -45.70 -4.09 2.50
CA TYR A 126 -45.35 -5.06 3.53
C TYR A 126 -44.74 -6.36 3.03
N THR A 127 -44.20 -6.35 1.81
CA THR A 127 -43.40 -7.47 1.36
C THR A 127 -42.41 -7.05 0.26
N THR A 128 -41.14 -7.03 0.61
CA THR A 128 -40.02 -6.58 -0.19
C THR A 128 -38.80 -7.45 0.05
N ASP A 129 -38.04 -7.69 -1.02
CA ASP A 129 -36.63 -8.04 -0.85
C ASP A 129 -35.83 -7.56 -2.06
N ALA A 130 -34.51 -7.59 -1.94
CA ALA A 130 -33.59 -7.24 -2.99
C ALA A 130 -32.50 -8.29 -3.17
N TYR A 131 -31.79 -8.22 -4.29
CA TYR A 131 -30.64 -9.06 -4.56
C TYR A 131 -29.50 -8.26 -5.18
N LEU A 132 -28.27 -8.74 -5.00
CA LEU A 132 -27.11 -8.29 -5.77
C LEU A 132 -27.13 -8.97 -7.14
N ALA A 133 -27.10 -8.18 -8.21
CA ALA A 133 -27.03 -8.73 -9.56
C ALA A 133 -25.63 -9.27 -9.87
N ILE A 134 -25.57 -10.43 -10.54
CA ILE A 134 -24.33 -11.05 -11.01
C ILE A 134 -24.18 -10.79 -12.51
N PRO A 135 -23.05 -10.20 -12.96
CA PRO A 135 -22.75 -9.96 -14.37
C PRO A 135 -22.73 -11.23 -15.24
N THR A 136 -23.05 -11.08 -16.53
CA THR A 136 -23.14 -12.19 -17.50
C THR A 136 -21.83 -12.97 -17.67
N ASP A 137 -20.68 -12.32 -17.56
CA ASP A 137 -19.35 -12.94 -17.66
C ASP A 137 -18.95 -13.79 -16.45
N ILE A 138 -19.75 -13.73 -15.37
CA ILE A 138 -19.61 -14.57 -14.18
C ILE A 138 -20.54 -15.79 -14.21
N LEU A 139 -21.65 -15.70 -14.93
CA LEU A 139 -22.68 -16.73 -14.93
C LEU A 139 -22.13 -18.08 -15.42
N GLY A 140 -22.62 -19.16 -14.81
CA GLY A 140 -22.15 -20.51 -15.04
C GLY A 140 -23.23 -21.44 -15.57
N THR A 141 -22.94 -22.74 -15.56
CA THR A 141 -23.80 -23.80 -16.09
C THR A 141 -24.25 -24.82 -15.05
N SER A 142 -23.93 -24.59 -13.77
CA SER A 142 -24.23 -25.50 -12.67
C SER A 142 -24.64 -24.71 -11.44
N TYR A 143 -25.85 -24.96 -10.97
CA TYR A 143 -26.47 -24.30 -9.82
C TYR A 143 -27.18 -25.34 -8.95
N ILE A 144 -27.29 -25.02 -7.67
CA ILE A 144 -28.19 -25.70 -6.75
C ILE A 144 -29.08 -24.61 -6.16
N ASN A 145 -30.39 -24.77 -6.29
CA ASN A 145 -31.34 -23.78 -5.81
C ASN A 145 -31.27 -23.67 -4.27
N LEU A 146 -31.35 -22.43 -3.77
CA LEU A 146 -31.54 -22.12 -2.37
C LEU A 146 -32.67 -21.10 -2.26
N GLY A 147 -33.76 -21.46 -1.60
CA GLY A 147 -34.84 -20.55 -1.24
C GLY A 147 -35.31 -20.87 0.18
N TYR A 148 -36.62 -20.83 0.40
CA TYR A 148 -37.20 -21.23 1.69
C TYR A 148 -38.40 -22.17 1.52
N LYS A 149 -38.65 -22.97 2.55
CA LYS A 149 -39.77 -23.92 2.59
C LYS A 149 -41.12 -23.21 2.65
N ASN A 150 -42.16 -23.88 2.20
CA ASN A 150 -43.55 -23.48 2.41
C ASN A 150 -43.87 -23.39 3.91
N THR A 151 -44.66 -22.39 4.34
CA THR A 151 -44.84 -22.05 5.78
C THR A 151 -46.28 -22.13 6.31
N ASN A 152 -47.20 -22.79 5.58
CA ASN A 152 -48.64 -22.95 5.89
C ASN A 152 -49.48 -21.65 5.91
N VAL A 153 -48.86 -20.47 5.81
CA VAL A 153 -49.56 -19.19 5.65
C VAL A 153 -49.61 -18.82 4.17
N VAL A 154 -48.44 -18.69 3.55
CA VAL A 154 -48.25 -18.59 2.11
C VAL A 154 -47.33 -19.73 1.70
N ASN A 155 -47.76 -20.53 0.72
CA ASN A 155 -47.04 -21.71 0.24
C ASN A 155 -46.71 -21.51 -1.23
N SER A 156 -45.47 -21.07 -1.53
CA SER A 156 -44.99 -20.82 -2.89
C SER A 156 -43.45 -20.73 -2.94
N THR A 157 -42.76 -21.77 -2.47
CA THR A 157 -41.31 -21.91 -2.68
C THR A 157 -41.04 -21.96 -4.18
N GLN A 158 -40.04 -21.23 -4.66
CA GLN A 158 -39.89 -21.00 -6.09
C GLN A 158 -38.45 -20.67 -6.50
N PHE A 159 -38.16 -20.83 -7.79
CA PHE A 159 -36.95 -20.29 -8.40
C PHE A 159 -37.20 -19.83 -9.83
N GLY A 160 -36.49 -18.78 -10.23
CA GLY A 160 -36.50 -18.24 -11.58
C GLY A 160 -35.19 -18.51 -12.31
N ILE A 161 -35.26 -18.65 -13.64
CA ILE A 161 -34.12 -18.81 -14.54
C ILE A 161 -34.25 -17.81 -15.68
N VAL A 162 -33.14 -17.24 -16.14
CA VAL A 162 -33.06 -16.50 -17.41
C VAL A 162 -31.84 -16.98 -18.21
N ALA A 163 -32.03 -17.19 -19.51
CA ALA A 163 -30.96 -17.61 -20.41
C ALA A 163 -30.25 -16.42 -21.05
N THR A 164 -28.92 -16.48 -21.11
CA THR A 164 -28.08 -15.44 -21.71
C THR A 164 -27.84 -15.63 -23.20
N GLN A 165 -28.17 -16.82 -23.73
CA GLN A 165 -27.87 -17.23 -25.10
C GLN A 165 -28.99 -18.10 -25.68
N ASN A 166 -29.12 -18.07 -27.00
CA ASN A 166 -30.10 -18.90 -27.72
C ASN A 166 -29.81 -20.40 -27.59
N ALA A 167 -30.85 -21.23 -27.70
CA ALA A 167 -30.74 -22.70 -27.65
C ALA A 167 -29.96 -23.19 -26.42
N THR A 168 -30.31 -22.65 -25.25
CA THR A 168 -29.77 -23.09 -23.96
C THR A 168 -30.67 -24.19 -23.42
N ASN A 169 -30.14 -25.42 -23.34
CA ASN A 169 -30.86 -26.53 -22.73
C ASN A 169 -30.56 -26.52 -21.24
N VAL A 170 -31.61 -26.45 -20.42
CA VAL A 170 -31.53 -26.44 -18.96
C VAL A 170 -32.17 -27.72 -18.44
N THR A 171 -31.40 -28.53 -17.70
CA THR A 171 -31.85 -29.75 -17.04
C THR A 171 -32.06 -29.47 -15.56
N ILE A 172 -33.25 -29.79 -15.07
CA ILE A 172 -33.70 -29.50 -13.70
C ILE A 172 -34.11 -30.80 -13.03
N THR A 173 -33.55 -31.07 -11.85
CA THR A 173 -33.93 -32.20 -10.99
C THR A 173 -34.52 -31.65 -9.68
N PRO A 174 -35.86 -31.58 -9.57
CA PRO A 174 -36.51 -30.94 -8.43
C PRO A 174 -36.40 -31.81 -7.17
N THR A 175 -36.26 -31.18 -6.00
CA THR A 175 -36.22 -31.89 -4.70
C THR A 175 -37.59 -32.29 -4.19
N VAL A 176 -38.65 -31.59 -4.62
CA VAL A 176 -40.04 -31.86 -4.27
C VAL A 176 -40.93 -31.88 -5.50
N THR A 177 -41.92 -32.79 -5.51
CA THR A 177 -42.86 -32.91 -6.62
C THR A 177 -43.65 -31.62 -6.76
N THR A 178 -43.59 -31.01 -7.95
CA THR A 178 -44.15 -29.70 -8.25
C THR A 178 -44.99 -29.78 -9.53
N GLY A 179 -46.31 -29.83 -9.39
CA GLY A 179 -47.21 -30.08 -10.51
C GLY A 179 -46.90 -31.44 -11.16
N THR A 180 -46.56 -31.42 -12.45
CA THR A 180 -46.18 -32.61 -13.23
C THR A 180 -44.69 -32.98 -13.10
N ARG A 181 -43.89 -32.15 -12.43
CA ARG A 181 -42.45 -32.36 -12.25
C ARG A 181 -42.20 -33.18 -10.98
N THR A 182 -41.99 -34.48 -11.13
CA THR A 182 -41.77 -35.43 -10.03
C THR A 182 -40.41 -35.21 -9.35
N ALA A 183 -40.38 -35.24 -8.00
CA ALA A 183 -39.14 -35.18 -7.23
C ALA A 183 -38.09 -36.20 -7.68
N GLY A 184 -36.84 -35.77 -7.80
CA GLY A 184 -35.70 -36.62 -8.18
C GLY A 184 -35.65 -37.02 -9.66
N VAL A 185 -36.68 -36.71 -10.46
CA VAL A 185 -36.73 -37.04 -11.89
C VAL A 185 -36.30 -35.82 -12.71
N PRO A 186 -35.17 -35.89 -13.45
CA PRO A 186 -34.73 -34.77 -14.28
C PRO A 186 -35.68 -34.51 -15.45
N TYR A 187 -35.87 -33.24 -15.79
CA TYR A 187 -36.52 -32.81 -17.02
C TYR A 187 -35.72 -31.68 -17.68
N THR A 188 -35.88 -31.51 -18.99
CA THR A 188 -35.17 -30.48 -19.75
C THR A 188 -36.14 -29.50 -20.38
N ILE A 189 -35.78 -28.21 -20.31
CA ILE A 189 -36.40 -27.12 -21.06
C ILE A 189 -35.35 -26.48 -21.98
N THR A 190 -35.80 -25.86 -23.07
CA THR A 190 -34.93 -25.10 -23.97
C THR A 190 -35.33 -23.63 -23.91
N LEU A 191 -34.37 -22.77 -23.58
CA LEU A 191 -34.55 -21.32 -23.49
C LEU A 191 -33.73 -20.62 -24.57
N ASN A 192 -34.31 -19.60 -25.18
CA ASN A 192 -33.58 -18.62 -25.98
C ASN A 192 -33.08 -17.46 -25.12
N GLN A 193 -32.18 -16.63 -25.67
CA GLN A 193 -31.67 -15.47 -24.96
C GLN A 193 -32.82 -14.56 -24.51
N GLY A 194 -32.83 -14.19 -23.24
CA GLY A 194 -33.88 -13.38 -22.63
C GLY A 194 -35.20 -14.11 -22.34
N GLU A 195 -35.28 -15.41 -22.64
CA GLU A 195 -36.38 -16.24 -22.16
C GLU A 195 -36.15 -16.67 -20.71
N THR A 196 -37.24 -16.68 -19.96
CA THR A 196 -37.28 -16.97 -18.53
C THR A 196 -38.10 -18.21 -18.24
N TYR A 197 -37.79 -18.89 -17.15
CA TYR A 197 -38.58 -20.01 -16.63
C TYR A 197 -38.75 -19.88 -15.11
N LEU A 198 -39.93 -20.17 -14.60
CA LEU A 198 -40.22 -20.23 -13.16
C LEU A 198 -40.75 -21.61 -12.81
N LEU A 199 -40.23 -22.22 -11.74
CA LEU A 199 -40.90 -23.33 -11.07
C LEU A 199 -41.33 -22.87 -9.68
N ARG A 200 -42.62 -22.96 -9.38
CA ARG A 200 -43.23 -22.61 -8.09
C ARG A 200 -44.02 -23.79 -7.55
N ASN A 201 -43.77 -24.14 -6.29
CA ASN A 201 -44.47 -25.20 -5.57
C ASN A 201 -45.45 -24.64 -4.55
N THR A 202 -46.73 -24.89 -4.77
CA THR A 202 -47.83 -24.42 -3.90
C THR A 202 -48.40 -25.51 -3.00
N SER A 203 -47.70 -26.64 -2.85
CA SER A 203 -48.12 -27.73 -1.97
C SER A 203 -48.05 -27.29 -0.50
N ALA A 204 -48.70 -28.05 0.39
CA ALA A 204 -48.64 -27.77 1.82
C ALA A 204 -47.19 -27.72 2.36
N ALA A 205 -46.97 -26.98 3.45
CA ALA A 205 -45.68 -27.04 4.14
C ALA A 205 -45.39 -28.48 4.57
N PRO A 206 -44.10 -28.90 4.61
CA PRO A 206 -42.90 -28.08 4.45
C PRO A 206 -42.23 -28.26 3.08
N ALA A 207 -42.99 -28.35 1.97
CA ALA A 207 -42.40 -28.47 0.64
C ALA A 207 -41.34 -27.37 0.38
N ASP A 208 -40.15 -27.76 -0.07
CA ASP A 208 -38.98 -26.87 -0.21
C ASP A 208 -38.21 -27.22 -1.50
N LEU A 209 -38.10 -26.25 -2.42
CA LEU A 209 -37.33 -26.43 -3.66
C LEU A 209 -35.82 -26.23 -3.47
N SER A 210 -35.36 -25.87 -2.27
CA SER A 210 -33.93 -25.83 -1.94
C SER A 210 -33.29 -27.20 -2.17
N GLY A 211 -32.10 -27.21 -2.73
CA GLY A 211 -31.40 -28.43 -3.16
C GLY A 211 -31.69 -28.88 -4.59
N THR A 212 -32.65 -28.25 -5.30
CA THR A 212 -32.94 -28.55 -6.72
C THR A 212 -31.69 -28.35 -7.56
N ILE A 213 -31.29 -29.38 -8.30
CA ILE A 213 -30.08 -29.34 -9.15
C ILE A 213 -30.47 -28.77 -10.51
N ILE A 214 -29.76 -27.74 -10.96
CA ILE A 214 -29.99 -27.06 -12.23
C ILE A 214 -28.67 -27.04 -13.01
N THR A 215 -28.65 -27.68 -14.17
CA THR A 215 -27.50 -27.63 -15.09
C THR A 215 -27.92 -27.13 -16.45
N SER A 216 -27.00 -26.51 -17.20
CA SER A 216 -27.29 -26.00 -18.54
C SER A 216 -26.13 -26.21 -19.51
N THR A 217 -26.42 -26.11 -20.80
CA THR A 217 -25.40 -26.16 -21.86
C THR A 217 -24.66 -24.83 -22.04
N LYS A 218 -25.22 -23.72 -21.55
CA LYS A 218 -24.70 -22.35 -21.69
C LYS A 218 -25.02 -21.53 -20.44
N PRO A 219 -24.29 -20.43 -20.15
CA PRO A 219 -24.51 -19.61 -18.98
C PRO A 219 -25.96 -19.16 -18.78
N ILE A 220 -26.48 -19.31 -17.56
CA ILE A 220 -27.81 -18.86 -17.13
C ILE A 220 -27.71 -18.10 -15.81
N ALA A 221 -28.66 -17.23 -15.51
CA ALA A 221 -28.85 -16.72 -14.16
C ALA A 221 -29.99 -17.44 -13.46
N VAL A 222 -29.82 -17.73 -12.17
CA VAL A 222 -30.77 -18.48 -11.32
C VAL A 222 -31.08 -17.65 -10.08
N PHE A 223 -32.37 -17.57 -9.73
CA PHE A 223 -32.87 -16.77 -8.61
C PHE A 223 -33.65 -17.67 -7.67
N GLY A 224 -33.15 -17.86 -6.45
CA GLY A 224 -33.86 -18.61 -5.42
C GLY A 224 -34.77 -17.68 -4.63
N SER A 225 -36.01 -18.09 -4.36
CA SER A 225 -36.98 -17.19 -3.71
C SER A 225 -38.17 -17.91 -3.05
N MET A 226 -38.98 -17.15 -2.33
CA MET A 226 -40.27 -17.55 -1.77
C MET A 226 -41.23 -16.35 -1.89
N GLN A 227 -42.51 -16.57 -2.23
CA GLN A 227 -43.45 -15.45 -2.38
C GLN A 227 -43.66 -14.65 -1.09
N CYS A 228 -43.79 -15.34 0.05
CA CYS A 228 -43.89 -14.74 1.37
C CYS A 228 -43.50 -15.79 2.43
N ALA A 229 -42.39 -15.62 3.11
CA ALA A 229 -41.81 -16.56 4.06
C ALA A 229 -42.00 -16.06 5.50
N ASN A 230 -42.57 -16.88 6.38
CA ASN A 230 -42.46 -16.68 7.83
C ASN A 230 -41.20 -17.41 8.33
N ILE A 231 -40.25 -16.67 8.87
CA ILE A 231 -38.93 -17.19 9.26
C ILE A 231 -38.66 -16.90 10.74
N PRO A 232 -38.50 -17.91 11.62
CA PRO A 232 -38.87 -19.30 11.38
C PRO A 232 -40.40 -19.46 11.31
N GLN A 233 -40.83 -20.64 10.86
CA GLN A 233 -42.25 -20.98 10.81
C GLN A 233 -42.92 -20.81 12.20
N GLY A 234 -44.12 -20.22 12.22
CA GLY A 234 -44.90 -19.98 13.44
C GLY A 234 -44.82 -18.54 13.97
N PHE A 235 -44.00 -17.70 13.36
CA PHE A 235 -43.91 -16.26 13.64
C PHE A 235 -44.47 -15.47 12.45
N VAL A 236 -44.85 -14.21 12.69
CA VAL A 236 -45.43 -13.27 11.70
C VAL A 236 -44.70 -11.92 11.81
N ALA A 237 -44.68 -11.04 10.82
CA ALA A 237 -45.22 -11.17 9.47
C ALA A 237 -44.32 -12.01 8.56
N CYS A 238 -44.84 -12.31 7.37
CA CYS A 238 -44.06 -12.91 6.29
C CYS A 238 -43.61 -11.82 5.33
N ASP A 239 -42.51 -12.10 4.63
CA ASP A 239 -42.00 -11.21 3.59
C ASP A 239 -41.48 -12.04 2.40
N HIS A 240 -41.42 -11.42 1.22
CA HIS A 240 -40.81 -11.96 0.03
C HIS A 240 -39.33 -12.12 0.32
N ILE A 241 -38.72 -13.13 -0.29
CA ILE A 241 -37.28 -13.27 -0.24
C ILE A 241 -36.77 -13.63 -1.62
N VAL A 242 -35.62 -13.09 -2.01
CA VAL A 242 -35.00 -13.41 -3.29
C VAL A 242 -33.50 -13.16 -3.26
N GLU A 243 -32.73 -14.07 -3.85
CA GLU A 243 -31.32 -13.82 -4.16
C GLU A 243 -30.97 -14.35 -5.55
N GLN A 244 -30.09 -13.63 -6.27
CA GLN A 244 -29.44 -14.18 -7.46
C GLN A 244 -28.33 -15.12 -6.99
N LEU A 245 -28.46 -16.40 -7.30
CA LEU A 245 -27.54 -17.41 -6.81
C LEU A 245 -26.26 -17.43 -7.65
N PRO A 246 -25.06 -17.47 -7.04
CA PRO A 246 -23.83 -17.68 -7.77
C PRO A 246 -23.71 -19.14 -8.26
N PRO A 247 -23.03 -19.39 -9.39
CA PRO A 247 -22.78 -20.76 -9.85
C PRO A 247 -21.95 -21.54 -8.83
N THR A 248 -22.08 -22.87 -8.81
CA THR A 248 -21.40 -23.71 -7.82
C THR A 248 -19.87 -23.61 -7.85
N THR A 249 -19.29 -23.13 -8.95
CA THR A 249 -17.84 -22.87 -9.08
C THR A 249 -17.37 -21.69 -8.23
N ALA A 250 -18.26 -20.73 -7.92
CA ALA A 250 -17.96 -19.56 -7.11
C ALA A 250 -18.27 -19.77 -5.61
N TRP A 251 -18.69 -20.97 -5.19
CA TRP A 251 -18.98 -21.24 -3.78
C TRP A 251 -17.70 -21.38 -2.94
N GLY A 252 -17.74 -20.94 -1.69
CA GLY A 252 -16.59 -20.95 -0.79
C GLY A 252 -16.69 -21.95 0.35
N LYS A 253 -15.66 -21.98 1.20
CA LYS A 253 -15.57 -22.90 2.36
C LYS A 253 -15.46 -22.20 3.69
N ASN A 254 -15.10 -20.92 3.72
CA ASN A 254 -14.82 -20.21 4.94
C ASN A 254 -15.60 -18.88 5.00
N PHE A 255 -16.41 -18.72 6.03
CA PHE A 255 -17.31 -17.59 6.17
C PHE A 255 -17.22 -17.03 7.59
N ILE A 256 -17.52 -15.74 7.69
CA ILE A 256 -17.70 -15.04 8.95
C ILE A 256 -19.07 -14.37 8.85
N SER A 257 -19.93 -14.65 9.83
CA SER A 257 -21.23 -14.00 9.96
C SER A 257 -21.21 -12.97 11.07
N VAL A 258 -22.03 -11.93 10.91
CA VAL A 258 -22.33 -10.92 11.93
C VAL A 258 -23.85 -10.84 12.02
N PRO A 259 -24.46 -10.94 13.22
CA PRO A 259 -25.89 -10.78 13.38
C PRO A 259 -26.38 -9.46 12.81
N LEU A 260 -27.62 -9.41 12.37
CA LEU A 260 -28.22 -8.17 11.88
C LEU A 260 -28.48 -7.23 13.05
N LYS A 261 -28.27 -5.93 12.84
CA LYS A 261 -28.44 -4.90 13.86
C LYS A 261 -29.90 -4.85 14.30
N THR A 262 -30.14 -4.52 15.56
CA THR A 262 -31.45 -4.48 16.22
C THR A 262 -32.12 -5.83 16.49
N ARG A 263 -31.77 -6.90 15.78
CA ARG A 263 -32.25 -8.26 16.05
C ARG A 263 -31.70 -8.74 17.40
N THR A 264 -32.56 -9.27 18.28
CA THR A 264 -32.17 -9.60 19.67
C THR A 264 -32.07 -11.10 19.94
N LYS A 265 -32.61 -11.93 19.06
CA LYS A 265 -32.62 -13.41 19.19
C LYS A 265 -31.83 -14.13 18.10
N GLY A 266 -30.98 -13.40 17.38
CA GLY A 266 -30.22 -13.91 16.24
C GLY A 266 -31.04 -14.08 14.97
N ASP A 267 -30.35 -14.57 13.95
CA ASP A 267 -30.85 -14.70 12.59
C ASP A 267 -30.83 -16.17 12.16
N THR A 268 -31.73 -16.55 11.25
CA THR A 268 -31.76 -17.90 10.69
C THR A 268 -30.70 -18.01 9.62
N PHE A 269 -29.98 -19.12 9.56
CA PHE A 269 -28.98 -19.41 8.53
C PHE A 269 -29.30 -20.74 7.86
N ARG A 270 -29.02 -20.84 6.56
CA ARG A 270 -28.95 -22.11 5.84
C ARG A 270 -27.57 -22.32 5.23
N PHE A 271 -27.02 -23.52 5.43
CA PHE A 271 -25.76 -23.97 4.83
C PHE A 271 -26.06 -25.07 3.81
N LEU A 272 -25.95 -24.78 2.52
CA LEU A 272 -26.28 -25.69 1.43
C LEU A 272 -25.01 -26.33 0.84
N ALA A 273 -24.98 -27.67 0.74
CA ALA A 273 -23.79 -28.40 0.30
C ALA A 273 -23.73 -28.61 -1.22
N SER A 274 -22.57 -28.32 -1.82
CA SER A 274 -22.31 -28.58 -3.25
C SER A 274 -21.92 -30.02 -3.58
N ALA A 275 -21.48 -30.79 -2.56
CA ALA A 275 -20.90 -32.12 -2.70
C ALA A 275 -21.36 -33.05 -1.57
N ASN A 276 -21.22 -34.36 -1.79
CA ASN A 276 -21.51 -35.36 -0.77
C ASN A 276 -20.49 -35.32 0.38
N ASN A 277 -20.90 -35.80 1.56
CA ASN A 277 -20.04 -35.86 2.75
C ASN A 277 -19.42 -34.49 3.13
N THR A 278 -20.21 -33.43 2.99
CA THR A 278 -19.82 -32.07 3.39
C THR A 278 -20.04 -31.88 4.88
N THR A 279 -18.96 -31.80 5.65
CA THR A 279 -19.03 -31.45 7.07
C THR A 279 -19.04 -29.94 7.23
N VAL A 280 -19.97 -29.41 8.01
CA VAL A 280 -20.07 -27.98 8.32
C VAL A 280 -19.78 -27.77 9.81
N GLU A 281 -18.90 -26.82 10.08
CA GLU A 281 -18.48 -26.41 11.42
C GLU A 281 -18.94 -24.98 11.71
N VAL A 282 -19.44 -24.75 12.92
CA VAL A 282 -19.70 -23.41 13.47
C VAL A 282 -18.82 -23.24 14.70
N ASN A 283 -17.98 -22.20 14.71
CA ASN A 283 -17.05 -21.90 15.80
C ASN A 283 -16.18 -23.11 16.21
N GLY A 284 -15.75 -23.91 15.23
CA GLY A 284 -14.91 -25.10 15.42
C GLY A 284 -15.65 -26.37 15.84
N SER A 285 -16.98 -26.33 15.98
CA SER A 285 -17.81 -27.50 16.28
C SER A 285 -18.56 -27.96 15.04
N ILE A 286 -18.44 -29.25 14.67
CA ILE A 286 -19.23 -29.83 13.58
C ILE A 286 -20.71 -29.81 13.96
N VAL A 287 -21.53 -29.15 13.14
CA VAL A 287 -22.98 -29.03 13.34
C VAL A 287 -23.79 -29.90 12.38
N ALA A 288 -23.22 -30.28 11.23
CA ALA A 288 -23.89 -31.09 10.22
C ALA A 288 -22.90 -31.84 9.33
N THR A 289 -23.35 -32.98 8.78
CA THR A 289 -22.76 -33.66 7.63
C THR A 289 -23.83 -33.79 6.56
N LEU A 290 -23.60 -33.18 5.41
CA LEU A 290 -24.59 -32.96 4.36
C LEU A 290 -24.15 -33.64 3.05
N ASN A 291 -25.12 -34.22 2.34
CA ASN A 291 -24.95 -34.64 0.96
C ASN A 291 -25.20 -33.49 -0.01
N LYS A 292 -24.82 -33.68 -1.27
CA LYS A 292 -25.06 -32.67 -2.32
C LYS A 292 -26.54 -32.30 -2.39
N GLY A 293 -26.84 -31.02 -2.31
CA GLY A 293 -28.22 -30.50 -2.32
C GLY A 293 -28.91 -30.52 -0.96
N GLU A 294 -28.34 -31.17 0.06
CA GLU A 294 -28.84 -31.06 1.43
C GLU A 294 -28.38 -29.76 2.07
N PHE A 295 -29.18 -29.23 3.00
CA PHE A 295 -28.86 -28.05 3.77
C PHE A 295 -29.09 -28.25 5.27
N PHE A 296 -28.39 -27.46 6.08
CA PHE A 296 -28.62 -27.37 7.52
C PHE A 296 -29.15 -25.98 7.87
N GLU A 297 -30.25 -25.92 8.65
CA GLU A 297 -30.87 -24.68 9.12
C GLU A 297 -30.59 -24.49 10.62
N THR A 298 -30.11 -23.32 11.02
CA THR A 298 -29.82 -23.02 12.44
C THR A 298 -29.97 -21.52 12.72
N VAL A 299 -30.12 -21.15 14.00
CA VAL A 299 -30.11 -19.75 14.43
C VAL A 299 -28.75 -19.40 15.02
N LEU A 300 -28.12 -18.32 14.54
CA LEU A 300 -26.89 -17.79 15.12
C LEU A 300 -27.19 -16.44 15.77
N ALA A 301 -27.01 -16.36 17.10
CA ALA A 301 -27.23 -15.15 17.88
C ALA A 301 -25.97 -14.29 18.10
N THR A 302 -24.80 -14.78 17.67
CA THR A 302 -23.52 -14.09 17.83
C THR A 302 -22.70 -14.22 16.55
N SER A 303 -21.77 -13.28 16.34
CA SER A 303 -20.82 -13.35 15.23
C SER A 303 -20.06 -14.66 15.27
N SER A 304 -20.04 -15.38 14.16
CA SER A 304 -19.60 -16.77 14.13
C SER A 304 -18.71 -17.06 12.92
N GLN A 305 -17.77 -17.98 13.09
CA GLN A 305 -17.03 -18.58 12.00
C GLN A 305 -17.77 -19.83 11.51
N ILE A 306 -17.96 -19.92 10.19
CA ILE A 306 -18.52 -21.09 9.54
C ILE A 306 -17.45 -21.67 8.61
N LYS A 307 -17.18 -22.96 8.72
CA LYS A 307 -16.20 -23.69 7.92
C LYS A 307 -16.79 -24.95 7.34
N SER A 308 -16.29 -25.36 6.18
CA SER A 308 -16.64 -26.65 5.60
C SER A 308 -15.47 -27.30 4.87
N ASN A 309 -15.50 -28.63 4.74
CA ASN A 309 -14.49 -29.37 3.98
C ASN A 309 -14.70 -29.25 2.45
N ASN A 310 -15.95 -29.08 2.01
CA ASN A 310 -16.35 -28.87 0.61
C ASN A 310 -17.08 -27.53 0.45
N PRO A 311 -17.13 -26.96 -0.77
CA PRO A 311 -17.82 -25.69 -0.99
C PRO A 311 -19.29 -25.72 -0.59
N ILE A 312 -19.75 -24.67 0.08
CA ILE A 312 -21.15 -24.47 0.49
C ILE A 312 -21.64 -23.09 0.06
N LEU A 313 -22.96 -22.93 -0.03
CA LEU A 313 -23.61 -21.64 -0.09
C LEU A 313 -24.22 -21.33 1.28
N VAL A 314 -23.94 -20.14 1.80
CA VAL A 314 -24.44 -19.69 3.10
C VAL A 314 -25.41 -18.54 2.87
N SER A 315 -26.59 -18.64 3.47
CA SER A 315 -27.58 -17.56 3.50
C SER A 315 -27.91 -17.20 4.95
N GLN A 316 -28.04 -15.90 5.21
CA GLN A 316 -28.58 -15.31 6.44
C GLN A 316 -29.96 -14.78 6.12
N TYR A 317 -30.94 -15.15 6.93
CA TYR A 317 -32.31 -14.68 6.83
C TYR A 317 -32.62 -13.81 8.02
N SER A 318 -33.12 -12.60 7.75
CA SER A 318 -33.84 -11.86 8.79
C SER A 318 -35.09 -12.65 9.17
N ASN A 319 -35.41 -12.65 10.46
CA ASN A 319 -36.56 -13.38 10.98
C ASN A 319 -37.81 -12.47 11.01
N SER A 320 -38.99 -13.09 10.98
CA SER A 320 -40.31 -12.48 11.11
C SER A 320 -40.38 -11.52 12.30
N SER A 321 -41.08 -10.40 12.15
CA SER A 321 -41.08 -9.31 13.14
C SER A 321 -41.46 -9.79 14.56
N SER A 322 -42.40 -10.72 14.69
CA SER A 322 -42.88 -11.26 15.97
C SER A 322 -41.92 -12.28 16.62
N TYR A 323 -40.85 -12.68 15.93
CA TYR A 323 -39.84 -13.58 16.50
C TYR A 323 -39.21 -12.96 17.75
N ASP A 324 -38.90 -11.68 17.68
CA ASP A 324 -38.30 -10.89 18.75
C ASP A 324 -38.94 -9.50 18.95
N ASN A 325 -40.01 -9.18 18.21
CA ASN A 325 -40.84 -7.98 18.34
C ASN A 325 -40.08 -6.67 18.12
N VAL A 326 -39.17 -6.65 17.15
CA VAL A 326 -38.47 -5.44 16.69
C VAL A 326 -38.97 -5.04 15.29
N THR A 327 -38.72 -3.79 14.90
CA THR A 327 -39.01 -3.31 13.54
C THR A 327 -38.10 -4.01 12.55
N SER A 328 -38.67 -4.95 11.80
CA SER A 328 -38.00 -5.73 10.77
C SER A 328 -39.03 -6.57 10.01
N ASP A 329 -38.57 -7.29 8.99
CA ASP A 329 -39.27 -8.41 8.38
C ASP A 329 -38.24 -9.39 7.77
N PRO A 330 -38.65 -10.54 7.24
CA PRO A 330 -37.76 -11.47 6.57
C PRO A 330 -37.16 -10.93 5.27
N PHE A 331 -35.87 -11.17 5.09
CA PHE A 331 -35.20 -11.08 3.79
C PHE A 331 -34.24 -12.27 3.68
N MET A 332 -33.77 -12.58 2.48
CA MET A 332 -32.67 -13.53 2.27
C MET A 332 -31.44 -12.76 1.82
N MET A 333 -30.30 -13.05 2.46
CA MET A 333 -29.02 -12.45 2.07
C MET A 333 -27.94 -13.51 1.99
N LEU A 334 -27.18 -13.54 0.90
CA LEU A 334 -26.02 -14.44 0.80
C LEU A 334 -24.86 -13.94 1.68
N ILE A 335 -24.19 -14.86 2.38
CA ILE A 335 -22.95 -14.56 3.09
C ILE A 335 -21.77 -14.89 2.18
N THR A 336 -21.01 -13.86 1.82
CA THR A 336 -19.81 -13.97 1.00
C THR A 336 -18.72 -14.72 1.76
N PRO A 337 -18.11 -15.77 1.18
CA PRO A 337 -16.95 -16.42 1.77
C PRO A 337 -15.76 -15.44 1.81
N TYR A 338 -14.95 -15.46 2.87
CA TYR A 338 -13.95 -14.41 3.03
C TYR A 338 -12.87 -14.44 1.94
N GLU A 339 -12.67 -15.55 1.22
CA GLU A 339 -11.82 -15.65 0.02
C GLU A 339 -12.29 -14.73 -1.12
N GLN A 340 -13.54 -14.27 -1.07
CA GLN A 340 -14.18 -13.42 -2.08
C GLN A 340 -14.44 -11.97 -1.62
N TYR A 341 -13.99 -11.61 -0.42
CA TYR A 341 -13.98 -10.21 0.02
C TYR A 341 -13.19 -9.30 -0.94
N LEU A 342 -13.68 -8.07 -1.10
CA LEU A 342 -13.08 -7.05 -1.95
C LEU A 342 -12.32 -6.03 -1.10
N GLY A 343 -11.39 -5.30 -1.72
CA GLY A 343 -10.69 -4.19 -1.07
C GLY A 343 -11.48 -2.88 -1.07
N ASN A 344 -12.50 -2.77 -1.93
CA ASN A 344 -13.29 -1.55 -2.12
C ASN A 344 -14.71 -1.91 -2.55
N TYR A 345 -15.68 -1.14 -2.09
CA TYR A 345 -17.09 -1.29 -2.42
C TYR A 345 -17.70 0.06 -2.79
N THR A 346 -18.50 0.05 -3.85
CA THR A 346 -19.46 1.10 -4.17
C THR A 346 -20.82 0.43 -4.24
N PHE A 347 -21.71 0.86 -3.34
CA PHE A 347 -23.00 0.22 -3.13
C PHE A 347 -24.08 1.28 -2.93
N SER A 348 -25.34 0.86 -2.94
CA SER A 348 -26.47 1.73 -2.66
C SER A 348 -27.46 1.04 -1.76
N THR A 349 -28.24 1.83 -1.00
CA THR A 349 -29.53 1.40 -0.44
C THR A 349 -30.62 1.57 -1.51
N PRO A 350 -31.85 1.06 -1.30
CA PRO A 350 -33.03 1.60 -1.95
C PRO A 350 -33.13 3.11 -1.77
N ALA A 351 -33.77 3.82 -2.71
CA ALA A 351 -33.84 5.28 -2.68
C ALA A 351 -34.78 5.82 -1.59
N SER A 352 -35.74 5.03 -1.10
CA SER A 352 -36.70 5.45 -0.07
C SER A 352 -37.45 4.28 0.58
N GLY A 353 -38.18 4.59 1.66
CA GLY A 353 -39.17 3.71 2.29
C GLY A 353 -38.61 2.65 3.23
N PHE A 354 -37.42 2.88 3.77
CA PHE A 354 -36.85 2.11 4.88
C PHE A 354 -36.29 3.09 5.91
N SER A 355 -36.79 3.01 7.14
CA SER A 355 -36.46 3.96 8.22
C SER A 355 -35.12 3.64 8.90
N GLY A 356 -34.70 2.37 8.92
CA GLY A 356 -33.38 1.94 9.37
C GLY A 356 -32.59 1.29 8.24
N ASN A 357 -31.36 1.75 7.99
CA ASN A 357 -30.47 1.17 6.99
C ASN A 357 -29.10 0.94 7.61
N TYR A 358 -28.52 -0.21 7.31
CA TYR A 358 -27.32 -0.69 7.98
C TYR A 358 -26.37 -1.37 7.01
N VAL A 359 -25.10 -1.38 7.38
CA VAL A 359 -24.09 -2.24 6.77
C VAL A 359 -23.35 -3.00 7.86
N ASN A 360 -23.38 -4.33 7.77
CA ASN A 360 -22.47 -5.16 8.55
C ASN A 360 -21.13 -5.23 7.82
N VAL A 361 -20.04 -4.95 8.53
CA VAL A 361 -18.67 -4.99 8.00
C VAL A 361 -17.90 -6.09 8.70
N VAL A 362 -17.31 -7.00 7.94
CA VAL A 362 -16.38 -8.02 8.45
C VAL A 362 -15.01 -7.74 7.89
N ALA A 363 -14.04 -7.42 8.75
CA ALA A 363 -12.70 -7.09 8.31
C ALA A 363 -11.64 -7.86 9.10
N PRO A 364 -10.46 -8.14 8.51
CA PRO A 364 -9.31 -8.57 9.28
C PRO A 364 -9.06 -7.60 10.43
N THR A 365 -8.73 -8.10 11.63
CA THR A 365 -8.52 -7.25 12.81
C THR A 365 -7.40 -6.22 12.58
N ALA A 366 -6.43 -6.53 11.71
CA ALA A 366 -5.38 -5.61 11.29
C ALA A 366 -5.87 -4.40 10.46
N ALA A 367 -7.07 -4.48 9.86
CA ALA A 367 -7.69 -3.39 9.10
C ALA A 367 -8.56 -2.46 9.97
N VAL A 368 -8.82 -2.84 11.23
CA VAL A 368 -9.64 -2.05 12.15
C VAL A 368 -9.00 -0.69 12.39
N GLY A 369 -9.80 0.38 12.28
CA GLY A 369 -9.34 1.77 12.37
C GLY A 369 -8.74 2.34 11.07
N ALA A 370 -8.61 1.54 10.00
CA ALA A 370 -8.17 1.98 8.68
C ALA A 370 -9.30 2.01 7.63
N LEU A 371 -10.42 1.31 7.88
CA LEU A 371 -11.59 1.27 7.01
C LEU A 371 -12.30 2.62 6.98
N LYS A 372 -12.70 3.06 5.79
CA LYS A 372 -13.41 4.33 5.57
C LYS A 372 -14.75 4.11 4.91
N LEU A 373 -15.82 4.64 5.50
CA LEU A 373 -17.15 4.76 4.92
C LEU A 373 -17.33 6.22 4.46
N ASP A 374 -17.60 6.43 3.18
CA ASP A 374 -17.77 7.75 2.56
C ASP A 374 -16.60 8.71 2.87
N GLY A 375 -15.39 8.16 2.85
CA GLY A 375 -14.16 8.89 3.17
C GLY A 375 -13.89 9.09 4.67
N VAL A 376 -14.84 8.77 5.55
CA VAL A 376 -14.73 8.90 7.00
C VAL A 376 -14.32 7.58 7.63
N THR A 377 -13.28 7.58 8.46
CA THR A 377 -12.82 6.38 9.17
C THR A 377 -13.90 5.83 10.10
N ILE A 378 -14.20 4.53 9.98
CA ILE A 378 -15.07 3.84 10.93
C ILE A 378 -14.29 3.67 12.25
N PRO A 379 -14.81 4.16 13.39
CA PRO A 379 -14.11 4.07 14.66
C PRO A 379 -13.74 2.63 15.01
N ALA A 380 -12.52 2.41 15.51
CA ALA A 380 -12.07 1.09 15.94
C ALA A 380 -12.99 0.47 17.02
N ALA A 381 -13.58 1.32 17.88
CA ALA A 381 -14.53 0.90 18.91
C ALA A 381 -15.86 0.35 18.37
N SER A 382 -16.18 0.58 17.10
CA SER A 382 -17.35 0.00 16.43
C SER A 382 -17.14 -1.48 16.06
N PHE A 383 -15.90 -1.96 16.09
CA PHE A 383 -15.55 -3.33 15.76
C PHE A 383 -15.39 -4.19 17.01
N THR A 384 -15.96 -5.40 16.97
CA THR A 384 -15.76 -6.43 17.98
C THR A 384 -14.98 -7.60 17.38
N PRO A 385 -13.87 -8.06 17.99
CA PRO A 385 -13.17 -9.26 17.57
C PRO A 385 -14.08 -10.49 17.58
N ILE A 386 -14.01 -11.30 16.53
CA ILE A 386 -14.82 -12.51 16.38
C ILE A 386 -13.97 -13.71 16.81
N GLY A 387 -14.02 -14.03 18.10
CA GLY A 387 -13.22 -15.12 18.68
C GLY A 387 -11.72 -15.00 18.35
N SER A 388 -11.10 -16.12 18.00
CA SER A 388 -9.68 -16.19 17.56
C SER A 388 -9.51 -16.20 16.03
N THR A 389 -10.53 -15.78 15.29
CA THR A 389 -10.57 -15.91 13.82
C THR A 389 -9.60 -14.98 13.09
N GLY A 390 -9.10 -13.95 13.77
CA GLY A 390 -8.34 -12.86 13.13
C GLY A 390 -9.22 -11.83 12.41
N PHE A 391 -10.55 -11.96 12.50
CA PHE A 391 -11.53 -11.00 11.99
C PHE A 391 -12.23 -10.25 13.12
N SER A 392 -12.73 -9.06 12.80
CA SER A 392 -13.61 -8.26 13.63
C SER A 392 -14.84 -7.85 12.84
N GLY A 393 -15.98 -7.75 13.51
CA GLY A 393 -17.27 -7.36 12.92
C GLY A 393 -17.76 -6.01 13.45
N ALA A 394 -18.39 -5.21 12.61
CA ALA A 394 -19.09 -3.97 12.98
C ALA A 394 -20.48 -3.92 12.35
N GLN A 395 -21.44 -3.27 13.03
CA GLN A 395 -22.79 -3.01 12.53
C GLN A 395 -23.01 -1.50 12.45
N VAL A 396 -22.91 -0.94 11.25
CA VAL A 396 -22.81 0.51 11.02
C VAL A 396 -24.14 1.05 10.48
N ASP A 397 -24.61 2.17 11.02
CA ASP A 397 -25.78 2.90 10.48
C ASP A 397 -25.38 3.64 9.21
N ILE A 398 -26.22 3.58 8.18
CA ILE A 398 -26.04 4.33 6.94
C ILE A 398 -27.30 5.12 6.59
N ALA A 399 -27.12 6.24 5.90
CA ALA A 399 -28.25 6.98 5.35
C ALA A 399 -28.81 6.27 4.11
N LEU A 400 -29.97 6.71 3.62
CA LEU A 400 -30.41 6.33 2.27
C LEU A 400 -29.50 7.00 1.24
N GLY A 401 -28.96 6.24 0.29
CA GLY A 401 -28.07 6.79 -0.72
C GLY A 401 -27.09 5.79 -1.32
N SER A 402 -26.11 6.34 -2.04
CA SER A 402 -24.96 5.59 -2.53
C SER A 402 -23.79 5.83 -1.59
N HIS A 403 -23.06 4.76 -1.30
CA HIS A 403 -21.98 4.73 -0.33
C HIS A 403 -20.74 4.09 -0.91
N THR A 404 -19.60 4.46 -0.35
CA THR A 404 -18.30 3.83 -0.64
C THR A 404 -17.67 3.31 0.64
N LEU A 405 -17.13 2.09 0.59
CA LEU A 405 -16.32 1.54 1.69
C LEU A 405 -14.95 1.12 1.17
N ASN A 406 -13.89 1.59 1.81
CA ASN A 406 -12.51 1.41 1.39
C ASN A 406 -11.67 0.73 2.48
N GLY A 407 -10.93 -0.33 2.12
CA GLY A 407 -10.24 -1.23 3.05
C GLY A 407 -8.77 -0.90 3.32
N SER A 408 -8.25 0.21 2.78
CA SER A 408 -6.86 0.65 2.99
C SER A 408 -5.83 -0.48 2.79
N ASN A 409 -6.01 -1.28 1.72
CA ASN A 409 -5.17 -2.40 1.25
C ASN A 409 -5.42 -3.80 1.85
N LEU A 410 -6.44 -4.00 2.69
CA LEU A 410 -6.88 -5.34 3.12
C LEU A 410 -8.32 -5.61 2.66
N PRO A 411 -8.64 -6.86 2.23
CA PRO A 411 -9.98 -7.21 1.78
C PRO A 411 -10.90 -7.41 2.98
N PHE A 412 -12.16 -7.00 2.84
CA PHE A 412 -13.20 -7.12 3.88
C PHE A 412 -14.55 -7.40 3.22
N GLY A 413 -15.53 -7.92 3.96
CA GLY A 413 -16.88 -8.21 3.48
C GLY A 413 -17.87 -7.17 3.97
N ILE A 414 -18.88 -6.87 3.15
CA ILE A 414 -20.00 -6.01 3.55
C ILE A 414 -21.35 -6.61 3.18
N PHE A 415 -22.32 -6.39 4.05
CA PHE A 415 -23.67 -6.91 3.96
C PHE A 415 -24.65 -5.78 4.25
N VAL A 416 -25.45 -5.41 3.25
CA VAL A 416 -26.30 -4.21 3.26
C VAL A 416 -27.73 -4.64 3.47
N TYR A 417 -28.42 -4.00 4.40
CA TYR A 417 -29.81 -4.34 4.71
C TYR A 417 -30.53 -3.17 5.36
N GLY A 418 -31.85 -3.23 5.37
CA GLY A 418 -32.68 -2.24 6.04
C GLY A 418 -34.03 -2.79 6.48
N TYR A 419 -34.66 -2.01 7.35
CA TYR A 419 -35.93 -2.36 7.99
C TYR A 419 -36.91 -1.20 7.94
N ASP A 420 -38.17 -1.57 7.79
CA ASP A 420 -39.32 -0.75 8.16
C ASP A 420 -40.36 -1.63 8.88
N SER A 421 -41.49 -1.03 9.26
CA SER A 421 -42.58 -1.77 9.90
C SER A 421 -43.16 -2.82 8.96
N TYR A 422 -42.86 -4.10 9.22
CA TYR A 422 -43.24 -5.25 8.38
C TYR A 422 -42.74 -5.10 6.93
N ASP A 423 -41.53 -4.59 6.75
CA ASP A 423 -40.89 -4.47 5.43
C ASP A 423 -39.37 -4.58 5.61
N SER A 424 -38.67 -5.19 4.67
CA SER A 424 -37.21 -5.30 4.77
C SER A 424 -36.51 -5.45 3.40
N TYR A 425 -35.19 -5.43 3.40
CA TYR A 425 -34.37 -5.85 2.26
C TYR A 425 -32.98 -6.26 2.74
N GLY A 426 -32.31 -7.15 2.02
CA GLY A 426 -30.90 -7.46 2.26
C GLY A 426 -30.17 -7.95 1.01
N TYR A 427 -28.86 -7.68 0.92
CA TYR A 427 -27.99 -8.24 -0.11
C TYR A 427 -26.51 -8.07 0.28
N PRO A 428 -25.60 -8.90 -0.27
CA PRO A 428 -24.18 -8.59 -0.22
C PRO A 428 -23.91 -7.25 -0.90
N GLY A 429 -23.05 -6.40 -0.31
CA GLY A 429 -22.70 -5.12 -0.95
C GLY A 429 -21.81 -5.29 -2.19
N GLY A 430 -21.25 -6.47 -2.39
CA GLY A 430 -20.45 -6.87 -3.55
C GLY A 430 -19.61 -8.10 -3.21
N MET A 431 -19.05 -8.77 -4.21
CA MET A 431 -18.12 -9.87 -3.97
C MET A 431 -17.27 -10.17 -5.19
N SER A 432 -16.07 -10.70 -4.98
CA SER A 432 -15.37 -11.41 -6.04
C SER A 432 -16.13 -12.70 -6.33
N LEU A 433 -16.26 -13.05 -7.60
CA LEU A 433 -16.98 -14.24 -8.05
C LEU A 433 -16.05 -15.19 -8.80
N ALA A 434 -14.75 -15.10 -8.50
CA ALA A 434 -13.75 -16.01 -9.02
C ALA A 434 -14.06 -17.47 -8.61
N PRO A 435 -13.67 -18.47 -9.42
CA PRO A 435 -14.05 -19.87 -9.22
C PRO A 435 -13.27 -20.55 -8.08
N VAL A 436 -13.45 -20.05 -6.86
CA VAL A 436 -12.71 -20.50 -5.66
C VAL A 436 -12.99 -21.97 -5.30
N ALA A 437 -14.15 -22.51 -5.68
CA ALA A 437 -14.48 -23.93 -5.49
C ALA A 437 -13.57 -24.87 -6.30
N SER A 438 -12.98 -24.37 -7.41
CA SER A 438 -12.12 -25.15 -8.30
C SER A 438 -10.64 -25.11 -7.89
N VAL A 439 -10.26 -24.28 -6.93
CA VAL A 439 -8.86 -24.14 -6.51
C VAL A 439 -8.36 -25.42 -5.86
N THR A 440 -7.27 -25.96 -6.40
CA THR A 440 -6.64 -27.18 -5.88
C THR A 440 -5.21 -26.93 -5.41
N THR A 441 -4.48 -26.03 -6.06
CA THR A 441 -3.08 -25.75 -5.70
C THR A 441 -2.77 -24.26 -5.70
N VAL A 442 -1.91 -23.84 -4.76
CA VAL A 442 -1.19 -22.58 -4.79
C VAL A 442 0.30 -22.88 -4.68
N THR A 443 1.13 -22.22 -5.47
CA THR A 443 2.59 -22.24 -5.33
C THR A 443 3.09 -20.80 -5.24
N VAL A 444 4.25 -20.56 -4.63
CA VAL A 444 4.84 -19.22 -4.54
C VAL A 444 6.30 -19.26 -4.98
N ALA A 445 6.72 -18.28 -5.77
CA ALA A 445 8.08 -18.15 -6.27
C ALA A 445 8.59 -16.70 -6.17
N PRO A 446 9.90 -16.48 -5.89
CA PRO A 446 10.86 -17.51 -5.49
C PRO A 446 10.55 -18.05 -4.07
N ALA A 447 10.85 -19.33 -3.82
CA ALA A 447 10.62 -19.95 -2.50
C ALA A 447 11.60 -19.44 -1.44
N THR A 448 12.80 -19.02 -1.85
CA THR A 448 13.78 -18.35 -1.01
C THR A 448 14.37 -17.14 -1.73
N GLY A 449 14.75 -16.12 -0.98
CA GLY A 449 15.46 -14.96 -1.52
C GLY A 449 16.24 -14.21 -0.46
N THR A 450 17.15 -13.34 -0.90
CA THR A 450 17.91 -12.43 -0.03
C THR A 450 17.99 -11.06 -0.68
N GLY A 451 18.00 -9.99 0.13
CA GLY A 451 18.06 -8.62 -0.37
C GLY A 451 18.38 -7.61 0.73
N ALA A 452 18.88 -6.44 0.34
CA ALA A 452 19.16 -5.37 1.29
C ALA A 452 17.88 -4.70 1.78
N ILE A 453 17.83 -4.29 3.05
CA ILE A 453 16.73 -3.47 3.59
C ILE A 453 16.49 -2.24 2.71
N GLY A 454 15.23 -1.83 2.55
CA GLY A 454 14.84 -0.71 1.69
C GLY A 454 14.73 -1.04 0.20
N THR A 455 15.12 -2.24 -0.25
CA THR A 455 14.88 -2.69 -1.64
C THR A 455 13.52 -3.36 -1.80
N GLN A 456 12.95 -3.33 -3.00
CA GLN A 456 11.68 -4.01 -3.28
C GLN A 456 11.92 -5.47 -3.67
N HIS A 457 11.15 -6.37 -3.07
CA HIS A 457 11.10 -7.80 -3.42
C HIS A 457 9.69 -8.17 -3.88
N CYS A 458 9.58 -8.94 -4.96
CA CYS A 458 8.32 -9.41 -5.53
C CYS A 458 8.22 -10.94 -5.50
N LEU A 459 7.04 -11.42 -5.14
CA LEU A 459 6.63 -12.82 -5.12
C LEU A 459 5.54 -13.03 -6.15
N GLN A 460 5.51 -14.22 -6.75
CA GLN A 460 4.45 -14.64 -7.66
C GLN A 460 3.81 -15.91 -7.12
N ALA A 461 2.54 -15.81 -6.75
CA ALA A 461 1.72 -16.95 -6.41
C ALA A 461 0.99 -17.47 -7.65
N THR A 462 1.08 -18.76 -7.95
CA THR A 462 0.37 -19.40 -9.07
C THR A 462 -0.75 -20.28 -8.55
N VAL A 463 -1.98 -20.08 -9.03
CA VAL A 463 -3.18 -20.82 -8.60
C VAL A 463 -3.72 -21.66 -9.75
N LYS A 464 -3.99 -22.95 -9.49
CA LYS A 464 -4.48 -23.90 -10.49
C LYS A 464 -5.63 -24.80 -9.99
N ASP A 465 -6.43 -25.27 -10.93
CA ASP A 465 -7.46 -26.29 -10.72
C ASP A 465 -6.88 -27.72 -10.62
N GLN A 466 -7.74 -28.72 -10.44
CA GLN A 466 -7.34 -30.13 -10.34
C GLN A 466 -6.68 -30.69 -11.61
N ASN A 467 -6.89 -30.05 -12.77
CA ASN A 467 -6.35 -30.44 -14.07
C ASN A 467 -5.06 -29.68 -14.39
N GLY A 468 -4.60 -28.79 -13.50
CA GLY A 468 -3.43 -27.95 -13.71
C GLY A 468 -3.68 -26.70 -14.55
N ASN A 469 -4.93 -26.35 -14.85
CA ASN A 469 -5.28 -25.13 -15.57
C ASN A 469 -5.17 -23.92 -14.64
N PRO A 470 -4.66 -22.78 -15.13
CA PRO A 470 -4.60 -21.54 -14.35
C PRO A 470 -6.01 -21.00 -14.06
N LEU A 471 -6.22 -20.53 -12.83
CA LEU A 471 -7.48 -19.90 -12.41
C LEU A 471 -7.31 -18.39 -12.35
N THR A 472 -8.16 -17.67 -13.08
CA THR A 472 -8.14 -16.20 -13.16
C THR A 472 -8.99 -15.58 -12.05
N GLY A 473 -8.55 -14.44 -11.52
CA GLY A 473 -9.33 -13.64 -10.58
C GLY A 473 -9.26 -14.08 -9.12
N ILE A 474 -8.59 -15.19 -8.82
CA ILE A 474 -8.49 -15.74 -7.47
C ILE A 474 -7.67 -14.79 -6.61
N ARG A 475 -8.22 -14.37 -5.47
CA ARG A 475 -7.49 -13.59 -4.49
C ARG A 475 -6.50 -14.48 -3.75
N VAL A 476 -5.24 -14.05 -3.72
CA VAL A 476 -4.17 -14.65 -2.91
C VAL A 476 -3.77 -13.66 -1.83
N ASP A 477 -3.92 -14.07 -0.57
CA ASP A 477 -3.50 -13.30 0.60
C ASP A 477 -2.03 -13.65 0.92
N PHE A 478 -1.18 -12.64 1.10
CA PHE A 478 0.24 -12.78 1.42
C PHE A 478 0.49 -12.30 2.84
N THR A 479 0.62 -13.23 3.78
CA THR A 479 0.93 -12.93 5.18
C THR A 479 2.44 -12.95 5.39
N ILE A 480 3.00 -11.85 5.87
CA ILE A 480 4.42 -11.73 6.22
C ILE A 480 4.54 -11.78 7.74
N SER A 481 5.45 -12.60 8.25
CA SER A 481 5.85 -12.67 9.65
C SER A 481 7.37 -12.67 9.78
N GLY A 482 7.92 -12.38 10.95
CA GLY A 482 9.38 -12.31 11.15
C GLY A 482 9.86 -10.88 11.34
N ALA A 483 10.84 -10.45 10.54
CA ALA A 483 11.47 -9.13 10.67
C ALA A 483 10.54 -7.97 10.24
N ASN A 484 9.63 -8.18 9.30
CA ASN A 484 8.78 -7.13 8.71
C ASN A 484 7.27 -7.49 8.64
N PRO A 485 6.62 -7.86 9.76
CA PRO A 485 5.25 -8.40 9.78
C PRO A 485 4.15 -7.45 9.26
N GLY A 486 4.41 -6.14 9.23
CA GLY A 486 3.46 -5.13 8.73
C GLY A 486 3.32 -5.09 7.20
N SER A 487 4.10 -5.87 6.46
CA SER A 487 4.13 -5.88 4.99
C SER A 487 3.15 -6.89 4.37
N THR A 488 2.03 -7.17 5.06
CA THR A 488 0.99 -8.11 4.62
C THR A 488 0.05 -7.45 3.61
N GLY A 489 -0.47 -8.22 2.65
CA GLY A 489 -1.39 -7.71 1.64
C GLY A 489 -2.00 -8.82 0.80
N PHE A 490 -2.57 -8.48 -0.36
CA PHE A 490 -3.18 -9.44 -1.27
C PHE A 490 -2.96 -9.05 -2.73
N ALA A 491 -3.16 -10.00 -3.64
CA ALA A 491 -3.23 -9.77 -5.07
C ALA A 491 -4.16 -10.79 -5.74
N ASN A 492 -4.77 -10.42 -6.87
CA ASN A 492 -5.63 -11.32 -7.64
C ASN A 492 -4.85 -11.93 -8.80
N THR A 493 -5.16 -13.18 -9.15
CA THR A 493 -4.52 -13.85 -10.28
C THR A 493 -4.94 -13.28 -11.62
N ASN A 494 -3.99 -13.13 -12.53
CA ASN A 494 -4.24 -12.76 -13.93
C ASN A 494 -4.72 -13.97 -14.77
N SER A 495 -4.85 -13.80 -16.08
CA SER A 495 -5.23 -14.86 -17.04
C SER A 495 -4.31 -16.07 -17.07
N SER A 496 -3.08 -15.94 -16.58
CA SER A 496 -2.10 -17.03 -16.42
C SER A 496 -2.13 -17.66 -15.03
N GLY A 497 -3.09 -17.29 -14.18
CA GLY A 497 -3.22 -17.82 -12.83
C GLY A 497 -2.20 -17.25 -11.84
N VAL A 498 -1.54 -16.14 -12.17
CA VAL A 498 -0.45 -15.57 -11.36
C VAL A 498 -0.91 -14.30 -10.64
N ALA A 499 -0.77 -14.29 -9.32
CA ALA A 499 -0.93 -13.13 -8.45
C ALA A 499 0.46 -12.64 -8.01
N GLN A 500 0.80 -11.39 -8.32
CA GLN A 500 2.10 -10.81 -7.94
C GLN A 500 1.93 -9.87 -6.75
N TYR A 501 2.75 -10.05 -5.72
CA TYR A 501 2.81 -9.17 -4.56
C TYR A 501 4.23 -8.70 -4.32
N CYS A 502 4.42 -7.40 -4.13
CA CYS A 502 5.73 -6.81 -3.90
C CYS A 502 5.75 -6.02 -2.59
N TYR A 503 6.81 -6.16 -1.80
CA TYR A 503 7.00 -5.42 -0.56
C TYR A 503 8.48 -5.06 -0.32
N THR A 504 8.71 -4.16 0.63
CA THR A 504 10.04 -3.67 1.02
C THR A 504 10.21 -3.83 2.52
N GLY A 505 11.26 -4.54 2.94
CA GLY A 505 11.60 -4.73 4.35
C GLY A 505 12.39 -3.54 4.89
N ALA A 506 11.98 -3.02 6.04
CA ALA A 506 12.67 -1.95 6.76
C ALA A 506 13.67 -2.48 7.81
N ASN A 507 13.46 -3.72 8.27
CA ASN A 507 14.25 -4.37 9.30
C ASN A 507 15.03 -5.54 8.72
N ALA A 508 16.29 -5.67 9.11
CA ALA A 508 17.11 -6.83 8.78
C ALA A 508 16.63 -8.06 9.55
N GLY A 509 16.80 -9.24 8.95
CA GLY A 509 16.35 -10.52 9.49
C GLY A 509 15.53 -11.31 8.48
N THR A 510 15.00 -12.45 8.91
CA THR A 510 14.23 -13.36 8.04
C THR A 510 12.74 -13.07 8.14
N ASP A 511 12.10 -12.94 6.97
CA ASP A 511 10.66 -12.96 6.81
C ASP A 511 10.19 -14.33 6.35
N ASN A 512 9.16 -14.86 7.02
CA ASN A 512 8.40 -16.01 6.58
C ASN A 512 7.13 -15.51 5.89
N ILE A 513 6.93 -15.94 4.65
CA ILE A 513 5.83 -15.54 3.79
C ILE A 513 4.90 -16.73 3.60
N VAL A 514 3.61 -16.51 3.82
CA VAL A 514 2.54 -17.48 3.50
C VAL A 514 1.64 -16.86 2.44
N ALA A 515 1.62 -17.44 1.25
CA ALA A 515 0.63 -17.14 0.22
C ALA A 515 -0.54 -18.12 0.38
N SER A 516 -1.76 -17.61 0.51
CA SER A 516 -2.94 -18.43 0.82
C SER A 516 -4.16 -18.10 -0.02
N VAL A 517 -4.92 -19.14 -0.37
CA VAL A 517 -6.29 -19.06 -0.89
C VAL A 517 -7.18 -19.90 0.03
N GLY A 518 -7.94 -19.24 0.90
CA GLY A 518 -8.69 -19.94 1.96
C GLY A 518 -7.74 -20.72 2.87
N THR A 519 -7.82 -22.05 2.85
CA THR A 519 -6.95 -22.95 3.63
C THR A 519 -5.77 -23.54 2.85
N ILE A 520 -5.71 -23.32 1.53
CA ILE A 520 -4.64 -23.82 0.67
C ILE A 520 -3.49 -22.81 0.73
N THR A 521 -2.28 -23.26 1.10
CA THR A 521 -1.14 -22.38 1.35
C THR A 521 0.13 -22.82 0.63
N ALA A 522 1.01 -21.84 0.37
CA ALA A 522 2.38 -22.06 -0.07
C ALA A 522 3.31 -21.11 0.70
N ASN A 523 4.50 -21.61 1.05
CA ASN A 523 5.44 -20.89 1.91
C ASN A 523 6.65 -20.41 1.11
N ALA A 524 7.16 -19.23 1.46
CA ALA A 524 8.45 -18.71 1.01
C ALA A 524 9.20 -18.05 2.18
N GLN A 525 10.50 -17.84 2.02
CA GLN A 525 11.33 -17.09 2.96
C GLN A 525 12.14 -16.01 2.25
N PHE A 526 12.29 -14.86 2.88
CA PHE A 526 13.17 -13.81 2.38
C PHE A 526 14.05 -13.27 3.51
N VAL A 527 15.36 -13.18 3.28
CA VAL A 527 16.31 -12.67 4.27
C VAL A 527 16.73 -11.25 3.92
N TRP A 528 16.35 -10.31 4.77
CA TRP A 528 16.78 -8.92 4.68
C TRP A 528 18.14 -8.74 5.35
N THR A 529 19.12 -8.29 4.57
CA THR A 529 20.46 -7.98 5.07
C THR A 529 20.57 -6.49 5.40
N ALA A 530 21.13 -6.17 6.56
CA ALA A 530 21.45 -4.78 6.90
C ALA A 530 22.48 -4.20 5.93
N GLU A 531 22.40 -2.90 5.68
CA GLU A 531 23.44 -2.18 4.93
C GLU A 531 24.78 -2.23 5.70
N PRO A 532 25.90 -2.48 5.02
CA PRO A 532 27.23 -2.42 5.65
C PRO A 532 27.52 -1.01 6.19
N ASN A 533 28.06 -0.89 7.41
CA ASN A 533 28.42 0.40 8.00
C ASN A 533 29.89 0.79 7.82
N THR A 534 30.68 -0.08 7.19
CA THR A 534 32.12 0.10 7.00
C THR A 534 32.46 -0.08 5.53
N TYR A 535 33.15 0.91 4.97
CA TYR A 535 33.57 0.94 3.58
C TYR A 535 35.06 1.25 3.46
N TYR A 536 35.65 0.91 2.31
CA TYR A 536 37.06 1.08 2.00
C TYR A 536 37.23 1.72 0.63
N SER A 537 38.23 2.59 0.47
CA SER A 537 38.56 3.13 -0.85
C SER A 537 39.15 2.06 -1.77
N LYS A 538 38.75 2.11 -3.05
CA LYS A 538 39.41 1.36 -4.14
C LYS A 538 40.84 1.86 -4.36
N PRO A 539 41.70 1.02 -4.97
CA PRO A 539 43.07 1.39 -5.34
C PRO A 539 43.15 2.61 -6.27
N THR A 540 42.12 2.84 -7.09
CA THR A 540 42.01 3.96 -8.04
C THR A 540 40.66 4.67 -7.92
N GLY A 541 40.54 5.88 -8.49
CA GLY A 541 39.30 6.66 -8.52
C GLY A 541 39.26 7.85 -7.56
N ASP A 542 38.18 8.61 -7.58
CA ASP A 542 38.01 9.82 -6.75
C ASP A 542 37.45 9.48 -5.36
N LEU A 543 38.16 9.89 -4.30
CA LEU A 543 37.85 9.55 -2.90
C LEU A 543 36.48 10.06 -2.43
N HIS A 544 35.91 11.04 -3.12
CA HIS A 544 34.62 11.64 -2.75
C HIS A 544 33.47 11.03 -3.55
N ASN A 545 33.80 10.19 -4.54
CA ASN A 545 32.84 9.46 -5.32
C ASN A 545 32.63 8.08 -4.71
N VAL A 546 31.41 7.83 -4.22
CA VAL A 546 30.98 6.53 -3.67
C VAL A 546 31.21 5.38 -4.65
N LEU A 547 31.23 5.64 -5.96
CA LEU A 547 31.56 4.66 -7.03
C LEU A 547 32.97 4.08 -6.88
N SER A 548 33.85 4.79 -6.19
CA SER A 548 35.22 4.35 -5.94
C SER A 548 35.38 3.57 -4.63
N TRP A 549 34.29 3.14 -3.98
CA TRP A 549 34.33 2.47 -2.67
C TRP A 549 33.80 1.04 -2.76
N GLY A 550 34.11 0.24 -1.75
CA GLY A 550 33.58 -1.12 -1.56
C GLY A 550 33.53 -1.51 -0.08
N VAL A 551 32.94 -2.66 0.20
CA VAL A 551 32.73 -3.17 1.57
C VAL A 551 33.89 -4.03 2.07
N ASN A 552 34.75 -4.49 1.17
CA ASN A 552 35.91 -5.31 1.49
C ASN A 552 37.15 -4.43 1.73
N PRO A 553 38.11 -4.90 2.56
CA PRO A 553 39.32 -4.14 2.86
C PRO A 553 40.16 -3.71 1.66
N ASP A 554 40.06 -4.38 0.52
CA ASP A 554 40.73 -4.06 -0.75
C ASP A 554 39.95 -3.04 -1.63
N GLY A 555 38.80 -2.58 -1.15
CA GLY A 555 37.89 -1.68 -1.86
C GLY A 555 36.97 -2.40 -2.86
N SER A 556 36.96 -3.73 -2.91
CA SER A 556 36.02 -4.52 -3.70
C SER A 556 34.67 -4.71 -3.00
N GLY A 557 33.71 -5.33 -3.70
CA GLY A 557 32.36 -5.61 -3.19
C GLY A 557 31.33 -4.56 -3.58
N THR A 558 30.15 -4.65 -2.96
CA THR A 558 29.01 -3.77 -3.28
C THR A 558 29.32 -2.32 -2.93
N GLN A 559 28.95 -1.43 -3.83
CA GLN A 559 29.15 -0.01 -3.64
C GLN A 559 28.04 0.56 -2.73
N PRO A 560 28.36 1.48 -1.79
CA PRO A 560 27.33 2.22 -1.07
C PRO A 560 26.49 3.12 -1.99
N ALA A 561 25.19 3.18 -1.71
CA ALA A 561 24.27 4.14 -2.33
C ALA A 561 24.51 5.58 -1.81
N ASP A 562 24.94 5.73 -0.56
CA ASP A 562 25.21 7.03 0.08
C ASP A 562 26.27 6.96 1.21
N PHE A 563 26.73 8.12 1.68
CA PHE A 563 27.54 8.25 2.89
C PHE A 563 26.93 9.26 3.86
N GLY A 564 26.01 8.77 4.71
CA GLY A 564 25.41 9.52 5.81
C GLY A 564 26.16 9.40 7.15
N ALA A 565 25.61 10.04 8.18
CA ALA A 565 26.09 9.92 9.56
C ALA A 565 26.05 8.46 10.05
N GLY A 566 26.96 8.09 10.95
CA GLY A 566 27.04 6.73 11.52
C GLY A 566 27.83 5.70 10.69
N LYS A 567 28.22 6.04 9.45
CA LYS A 567 29.06 5.20 8.59
C LYS A 567 30.55 5.46 8.80
N THR A 568 31.37 4.45 8.54
CA THR A 568 32.84 4.51 8.61
C THR A 568 33.44 4.32 7.21
N PHE A 569 34.30 5.25 6.78
CA PHE A 569 35.06 5.14 5.55
C PHE A 569 36.56 5.04 5.84
N ASN A 570 37.15 3.90 5.49
CA ASN A 570 38.58 3.64 5.63
C ASN A 570 39.31 4.06 4.36
N LEU A 571 40.23 5.03 4.51
CA LEU A 571 41.23 5.29 3.49
C LEU A 571 42.18 4.09 3.47
N ALA A 572 42.06 3.24 2.47
CA ALA A 572 42.84 2.01 2.32
C ALA A 572 43.32 1.85 0.86
N ASN A 573 44.32 1.00 0.67
CA ASN A 573 44.74 0.52 -0.67
C ASN A 573 45.31 1.58 -1.63
N ARG A 574 45.70 2.76 -1.14
CA ARG A 574 46.48 3.72 -1.94
C ARG A 574 47.87 3.88 -1.33
N SER A 575 48.86 4.14 -2.18
CA SER A 575 50.29 4.26 -1.82
C SER A 575 50.56 5.54 -1.00
N GLY A 576 50.17 5.53 0.28
CA GLY A 576 50.48 6.53 1.29
C GLY A 576 49.94 7.95 1.05
N ASN A 577 49.46 8.27 -0.16
CA ASN A 577 49.01 9.59 -0.58
C ASN A 577 47.58 9.52 -1.12
N TYR A 578 46.63 10.02 -0.34
CA TYR A 578 45.23 10.17 -0.69
C TYR A 578 45.01 11.61 -1.15
N ILE A 579 44.77 11.85 -2.44
CA ILE A 579 44.68 13.20 -3.01
C ILE A 579 43.22 13.53 -3.30
N MET A 580 42.72 14.65 -2.73
CA MET A 580 41.40 15.19 -3.04
C MET A 580 41.37 15.82 -4.43
N THR A 581 40.29 15.61 -5.16
CA THR A 581 40.08 16.20 -6.50
C THR A 581 38.92 17.19 -6.54
N GLY A 582 38.23 17.39 -5.41
CA GLY A 582 37.15 18.35 -5.22
C GLY A 582 36.89 18.62 -3.74
N ASN A 583 35.90 19.48 -3.45
CA ASN A 583 35.43 19.69 -2.08
C ASN A 583 34.78 18.40 -1.54
N TRP A 584 35.03 18.08 -0.27
CA TRP A 584 34.51 16.86 0.35
C TRP A 584 33.86 17.15 1.70
N THR A 585 32.65 16.63 1.91
CA THR A 585 32.00 16.59 3.22
C THR A 585 31.80 15.15 3.66
N VAL A 586 32.35 14.82 4.82
CA VAL A 586 32.25 13.49 5.46
C VAL A 586 31.38 13.64 6.71
N LEU A 587 30.13 13.18 6.61
CA LEU A 587 29.17 13.26 7.72
C LEU A 587 29.38 12.17 8.78
N GLY A 588 30.00 11.04 8.42
CA GLY A 588 30.39 9.94 9.31
C GLY A 588 31.84 10.02 9.81
N THR A 589 32.46 8.86 10.00
CA THR A 589 33.86 8.71 10.44
C THR A 589 34.77 8.46 9.25
N LEU A 590 35.76 9.33 9.05
CA LEU A 590 36.88 9.07 8.15
C LEU A 590 38.02 8.43 8.94
N VAL A 591 38.52 7.28 8.50
CA VAL A 591 39.70 6.62 9.09
C VAL A 591 40.88 6.86 8.18
N ASN A 592 41.86 7.64 8.66
CA ASN A 592 43.14 7.86 7.98
C ASN A 592 44.22 7.02 8.67
N PRO A 593 44.63 5.87 8.10
CA PRO A 593 45.48 4.93 8.81
C PRO A 593 46.92 5.43 8.98
N SER A 594 47.66 4.77 9.86
CA SER A 594 49.07 5.09 10.10
C SER A 594 49.89 5.05 8.80
N GLY A 595 50.85 5.97 8.67
CA GLY A 595 51.69 6.09 7.48
C GLY A 595 51.02 6.71 6.25
N SER A 596 49.75 7.15 6.36
CA SER A 596 49.00 7.76 5.27
C SER A 596 48.92 9.29 5.37
N GLN A 597 48.80 9.94 4.21
CA GLN A 597 48.67 11.38 4.03
C GLN A 597 47.42 11.70 3.19
N LEU A 598 46.45 12.42 3.76
CA LEU A 598 45.29 12.95 3.03
C LEU A 598 45.57 14.39 2.58
N LYS A 599 45.83 14.58 1.29
CA LYS A 599 46.10 15.87 0.66
C LYS A 599 44.80 16.56 0.26
N ILE A 600 44.50 17.69 0.89
CA ILE A 600 43.32 18.52 0.61
C ILE A 600 43.42 19.20 -0.77
N ASN A 601 44.64 19.42 -1.26
CA ASN A 601 44.93 19.78 -2.65
C ASN A 601 44.19 21.04 -3.17
N GLY A 602 44.03 22.05 -2.31
CA GLY A 602 43.41 23.32 -2.66
C GLY A 602 41.89 23.35 -2.55
N TYR A 603 41.27 22.27 -2.09
CA TYR A 603 39.83 22.16 -1.89
C TYR A 603 39.43 22.38 -0.42
N THR A 604 38.15 22.19 -0.12
CA THR A 604 37.60 22.22 1.25
C THR A 604 37.30 20.80 1.72
N LEU A 605 37.90 20.40 2.84
CA LEU A 605 37.57 19.17 3.55
C LEU A 605 36.71 19.50 4.77
N SER A 606 35.49 18.95 4.84
CA SER A 606 34.57 19.09 5.97
C SER A 606 34.39 17.73 6.66
N LEU A 607 34.68 17.66 7.96
CA LEU A 607 34.70 16.41 8.73
C LEU A 607 33.85 16.50 9.99
N THR A 608 33.05 15.45 10.23
CA THR A 608 32.45 15.20 11.55
C THR A 608 33.41 14.49 12.48
N THR A 609 34.04 13.40 12.02
CA THR A 609 34.97 12.61 12.83
C THR A 609 36.13 12.15 11.97
N LEU A 610 37.36 12.29 12.49
CA LEU A 610 38.58 11.74 11.90
C LEU A 610 39.27 10.84 12.91
N THR A 611 39.59 9.61 12.53
CA THR A 611 40.33 8.66 13.38
C THR A 611 41.53 8.08 12.63
N GLY A 612 42.39 7.38 13.36
CA GLY A 612 43.64 6.84 12.85
C GLY A 612 44.84 7.78 13.06
N ALA A 613 46.04 7.27 12.77
CA ALA A 613 47.31 7.94 13.03
C ALA A 613 47.91 8.63 11.79
N GLY A 614 47.17 8.66 10.67
CA GLY A 614 47.59 9.35 9.46
C GLY A 614 47.59 10.86 9.60
N THR A 615 48.11 11.55 8.59
CA THR A 615 48.27 13.00 8.56
C THR A 615 47.45 13.65 7.45
N LEU A 616 47.09 14.92 7.64
CA LEU A 616 46.52 15.78 6.60
C LEU A 616 47.63 16.57 5.91
N THR A 617 47.36 17.05 4.70
CA THR A 617 48.23 18.03 4.04
C THR A 617 47.40 19.03 3.29
N GLY A 618 47.54 20.29 3.67
CA GLY A 618 46.90 21.38 3.00
C GLY A 618 47.86 22.18 2.13
N SER A 619 47.37 23.34 1.73
CA SER A 619 48.04 24.36 0.94
C SER A 619 47.46 25.71 1.33
N THR A 620 48.05 26.80 0.86
CA THR A 620 47.51 28.16 1.02
C THR A 620 46.15 28.38 0.34
N THR A 621 45.67 27.41 -0.44
CA THR A 621 44.35 27.39 -1.07
C THR A 621 43.37 26.40 -0.42
N SER A 622 43.87 25.45 0.37
CA SER A 622 43.06 24.41 1.02
C SER A 622 42.30 24.94 2.23
N SER A 623 41.09 24.43 2.48
CA SER A 623 40.31 24.76 3.68
C SER A 623 39.92 23.51 4.45
N LEU A 624 39.86 23.62 5.78
CA LEU A 624 39.39 22.55 6.67
C LEU A 624 38.20 23.06 7.48
N ILE A 625 37.13 22.28 7.53
CA ILE A 625 35.96 22.50 8.35
C ILE A 625 35.80 21.29 9.26
N ILE A 626 35.70 21.54 10.56
CA ILE A 626 35.37 20.52 11.55
C ILE A 626 34.03 20.90 12.16
N ALA A 627 33.00 20.11 11.90
CA ALA A 627 31.64 20.41 12.31
C ALA A 627 30.93 19.20 12.94
N GLY A 628 29.90 19.42 13.75
CA GLY A 628 29.10 18.33 14.31
C GLY A 628 28.34 18.71 15.56
N THR A 629 27.20 18.06 15.81
CA THR A 629 26.27 18.40 16.91
C THR A 629 26.29 17.41 18.07
N GLY A 630 26.99 16.28 17.94
CA GLY A 630 27.02 15.20 18.93
C GLY A 630 27.97 15.41 20.12
N GLY A 631 28.63 16.57 20.23
CA GLY A 631 29.66 16.82 21.25
C GLY A 631 30.99 16.09 21.00
N GLY A 632 31.74 15.86 22.08
CA GLY A 632 33.00 15.11 22.09
C GLY A 632 34.20 15.82 21.44
N ASN A 633 35.39 15.30 21.75
CA ASN A 633 36.63 15.83 21.21
C ASN A 633 36.95 15.18 19.85
N PHE A 634 37.16 16.00 18.81
CA PHE A 634 37.63 15.57 17.49
C PHE A 634 39.03 14.93 17.54
N GLY A 635 39.81 15.22 18.59
CA GLY A 635 41.16 14.74 18.77
C GLY A 635 42.20 15.62 18.09
N ASN A 636 43.37 15.05 17.85
CA ASN A 636 44.51 15.77 17.28
C ASN A 636 44.42 15.87 15.75
N ILE A 637 44.40 17.09 15.25
CA ILE A 637 44.54 17.40 13.83
C ILE A 637 46.03 17.43 13.51
N ASN A 638 46.53 16.36 12.91
CA ASN A 638 47.93 16.21 12.55
C ASN A 638 48.12 16.48 11.06
N PHE A 639 49.11 17.28 10.73
CA PHE A 639 49.55 17.55 9.37
C PHE A 639 50.91 16.91 9.13
N THR A 640 51.19 16.54 7.89
CA THR A 640 52.52 16.10 7.47
C THR A 640 53.51 17.25 7.67
N SER A 641 54.77 16.94 7.98
CA SER A 641 55.82 17.95 8.11
C SER A 641 55.86 18.86 6.86
N GLY A 642 55.82 20.18 7.07
CA GLY A 642 55.74 21.18 5.98
C GLY A 642 54.37 21.30 5.28
N GLY A 643 53.42 20.41 5.56
CA GLY A 643 52.08 20.37 4.94
C GLY A 643 50.97 21.06 5.74
N GLY A 644 51.28 21.62 6.91
CA GLY A 644 50.35 22.33 7.79
C GLY A 644 50.02 23.73 7.30
N MET A 645 49.37 23.85 6.14
CA MET A 645 48.97 25.12 5.54
C MET A 645 47.50 25.09 5.15
N LEU A 646 46.72 26.09 5.55
CA LEU A 646 45.33 26.24 5.14
C LEU A 646 45.04 27.69 4.76
N LYS A 647 44.26 27.90 3.70
CA LYS A 647 43.56 29.17 3.46
C LYS A 647 42.66 29.48 4.66
N ALA A 648 41.70 28.60 4.94
CA ALA A 648 40.72 28.79 6.00
C ALA A 648 40.61 27.56 6.91
N PHE A 649 40.41 27.79 8.19
CA PHE A 649 40.10 26.75 9.17
C PHE A 649 38.84 27.12 9.95
N THR A 650 37.84 26.25 9.93
CA THR A 650 36.57 26.45 10.65
C THR A 650 36.35 25.35 11.68
N LEU A 651 36.03 25.74 12.92
CA LEU A 651 35.47 24.87 13.95
C LEU A 651 34.04 25.28 14.24
N ASN A 652 33.11 24.34 14.07
CA ASN A 652 31.69 24.48 14.37
C ASN A 652 31.15 23.18 15.01
N ARG A 653 31.68 22.84 16.19
CA ARG A 653 31.22 21.67 16.95
C ARG A 653 30.42 22.09 18.17
N SER A 654 29.21 21.59 18.31
CA SER A 654 28.33 21.80 19.46
C SER A 654 28.08 20.51 20.24
N GLY A 655 27.64 20.63 21.49
CA GLY A 655 27.40 19.52 22.41
C GLY A 655 28.48 19.38 23.50
N THR A 656 28.23 18.51 24.48
CA THR A 656 29.10 18.33 25.66
C THR A 656 30.49 17.87 25.25
N GLY A 657 31.54 18.56 25.71
CA GLY A 657 32.93 18.22 25.41
C GLY A 657 33.37 18.51 23.96
N ALA A 658 32.60 19.29 23.20
CA ALA A 658 32.94 19.67 21.83
C ALA A 658 34.28 20.41 21.76
N ALA A 659 35.30 19.73 21.26
CA ALA A 659 36.65 20.28 21.15
C ALA A 659 37.40 19.73 19.93
N ALA A 660 38.50 20.40 19.55
CA ALA A 660 39.50 19.89 18.63
C ALA A 660 40.88 20.40 19.03
N THR A 661 41.93 19.61 18.78
CA THR A 661 43.31 19.97 19.16
C THR A 661 44.20 20.04 17.93
N ILE A 662 44.99 21.09 17.78
CA ILE A 662 46.03 21.17 16.75
C ILE A 662 47.24 20.33 17.21
N GLY A 663 47.47 19.22 16.54
CA GLY A 663 48.50 18.24 16.93
C GLY A 663 49.89 18.56 16.38
N THR A 664 49.98 19.23 15.24
CA THR A 664 51.24 19.65 14.57
C THR A 664 51.16 21.11 14.15
N ALA A 665 52.29 21.73 13.78
CA ALA A 665 52.31 23.12 13.31
C ALA A 665 51.30 23.35 12.16
N LEU A 666 50.48 24.39 12.29
CA LEU A 666 49.46 24.79 11.33
C LEU A 666 49.51 26.30 11.06
N GLY A 667 49.70 26.69 9.81
CA GLY A 667 49.56 28.05 9.31
C GLY A 667 48.21 28.29 8.63
N VAL A 668 47.46 29.29 9.08
CA VAL A 668 46.19 29.74 8.46
C VAL A 668 46.41 31.09 7.77
N TYR A 669 46.14 31.16 6.47
CA TYR A 669 46.55 32.28 5.60
C TYR A 669 45.46 33.32 5.33
N ASP A 670 44.19 33.00 5.56
CA ASP A 670 43.06 33.88 5.30
C ASP A 670 42.18 34.05 6.54
N VAL A 671 41.46 33.00 6.97
CA VAL A 671 40.51 33.13 8.07
C VAL A 671 40.46 31.90 8.99
N LEU A 672 40.51 32.15 10.29
CA LEU A 672 40.13 31.22 11.34
C LEU A 672 38.71 31.55 11.81
N THR A 673 37.79 30.59 11.74
CA THR A 673 36.39 30.77 12.12
C THR A 673 36.01 29.79 13.23
N ILE A 674 35.65 30.29 14.42
CA ILE A 674 35.26 29.45 15.56
C ILE A 674 33.85 29.84 16.01
N THR A 675 32.86 29.10 15.50
CA THR A 675 31.44 29.38 15.74
C THR A 675 30.88 28.58 16.92
N SER A 676 31.42 27.40 17.19
CA SER A 676 31.10 26.60 18.39
C SER A 676 32.23 25.61 18.72
N GLY A 677 32.34 25.24 20.00
CA GLY A 677 33.35 24.30 20.51
C GLY A 677 34.67 24.96 20.91
N ALA A 678 35.56 24.17 21.51
CA ALA A 678 36.86 24.59 22.00
C ALA A 678 38.01 24.16 21.08
N LEU A 679 38.71 25.13 20.47
CA LEU A 679 39.93 24.89 19.73
C LEU A 679 41.14 24.97 20.65
N ASN A 680 41.78 23.83 20.93
CA ASN A 680 43.06 23.78 21.63
C ASN A 680 44.19 23.91 20.62
N THR A 681 44.92 25.01 20.67
CA THR A 681 45.98 25.35 19.69
C THR A 681 47.26 24.54 19.91
N GLY A 682 47.48 24.03 21.14
CA GLY A 682 48.72 23.37 21.53
C GLY A 682 49.98 24.23 21.38
N GLY A 683 49.83 25.56 21.22
CA GLY A 683 50.94 26.45 20.86
C GLY A 683 51.43 26.32 19.42
N LYS A 684 50.67 25.65 18.55
CA LYS A 684 51.09 25.24 17.19
C LYS A 684 50.33 25.96 16.07
N LEU A 685 49.46 26.90 16.41
CA LEU A 685 48.70 27.68 15.44
C LEU A 685 49.43 28.98 15.08
N THR A 686 49.61 29.23 13.80
CA THR A 686 50.10 30.51 13.26
C THR A 686 49.08 31.12 12.31
N LEU A 687 48.70 32.38 12.51
CA LEU A 687 47.98 33.19 11.52
C LEU A 687 49.01 33.85 10.61
N LYS A 688 49.09 33.45 9.34
CA LYS A 688 50.16 33.85 8.41
C LYS A 688 49.65 34.80 7.33
N SER A 689 49.90 36.09 7.50
CA SER A 689 49.63 37.08 6.44
C SER A 689 50.74 37.06 5.39
N THR A 690 50.41 37.38 4.15
CA THR A 690 51.33 37.42 3.00
C THR A 690 51.22 38.75 2.26
N ALA A 691 51.98 38.92 1.18
CA ALA A 691 51.88 40.09 0.31
C ALA A 691 50.49 40.31 -0.30
N THR A 692 49.70 39.24 -0.41
CA THR A 692 48.42 39.25 -1.12
C THR A 692 47.22 39.00 -0.19
N GLY A 693 47.44 38.78 1.10
CA GLY A 693 46.37 38.45 2.04
C GLY A 693 46.72 38.72 3.50
N THR A 694 45.71 39.05 4.29
CA THR A 694 45.84 39.21 5.75
C THR A 694 45.09 38.09 6.44
N ALA A 695 45.81 37.30 7.25
CA ALA A 695 45.18 36.29 8.09
C ALA A 695 44.37 36.98 9.20
N ARG A 696 43.12 36.54 9.40
CA ARG A 696 42.21 37.09 10.41
C ARG A 696 41.53 36.00 11.22
N VAL A 697 40.97 36.39 12.36
CA VAL A 697 40.02 35.57 13.11
C VAL A 697 38.64 36.18 12.91
N ALA A 698 37.65 35.38 12.49
CA ALA A 698 36.26 35.80 12.43
C ALA A 698 35.70 35.99 13.86
N PRO A 699 34.51 36.60 14.03
CA PRO A 699 33.86 36.65 15.35
C PRO A 699 33.81 35.27 16.00
N VAL A 700 34.30 35.17 17.23
CA VAL A 700 34.44 33.91 17.97
C VAL A 700 33.23 33.74 18.86
N SER A 701 32.45 32.69 18.61
CA SER A 701 31.32 32.28 19.46
C SER A 701 31.62 30.99 20.25
N GLY A 702 32.69 30.27 19.90
CA GLY A 702 33.27 29.19 20.71
C GLY A 702 34.44 29.68 21.59
N THR A 703 35.47 28.86 21.75
CA THR A 703 36.71 29.24 22.47
C THR A 703 37.98 28.84 21.71
N ILE A 704 39.04 29.61 21.90
CA ILE A 704 40.40 29.30 21.43
C ILE A 704 41.30 29.27 22.67
N SER A 705 41.99 28.16 22.90
CA SER A 705 42.83 27.93 24.08
C SER A 705 44.29 27.63 23.69
N GLY A 706 45.23 28.25 24.39
CA GLY A 706 46.67 28.15 24.15
C GLY A 706 47.26 29.24 23.23
N ASN A 707 48.57 29.18 23.01
CA ASN A 707 49.30 30.23 22.29
C ASN A 707 49.00 30.23 20.78
N VAL A 708 48.80 31.41 20.21
CA VAL A 708 48.68 31.65 18.77
C VAL A 708 49.77 32.61 18.34
N THR A 709 50.54 32.22 17.32
CA THR A 709 51.51 33.13 16.68
C THR A 709 50.81 33.92 15.58
N VAL A 710 51.03 35.23 15.52
CA VAL A 710 50.50 36.08 14.45
C VAL A 710 51.65 36.63 13.64
N GLU A 711 51.74 36.26 12.37
CA GLU A 711 52.69 36.80 11.41
C GLU A 711 51.96 37.81 10.52
N ARG A 712 52.35 39.07 10.62
CA ARG A 712 51.83 40.15 9.77
C ARG A 712 52.82 40.41 8.64
N TYR A 713 52.32 40.44 7.40
CA TYR A 713 53.11 40.88 6.26
C TYR A 713 53.06 42.40 6.17
N ILE A 714 54.25 42.99 6.14
CA ILE A 714 54.49 44.42 6.11
C ILE A 714 55.27 44.65 4.81
N PRO A 715 54.64 45.19 3.73
CA PRO A 715 55.31 45.33 2.44
C PRO A 715 56.59 46.15 2.55
N ALA A 716 57.65 45.80 1.80
CA ALA A 716 58.92 46.53 1.80
C ALA A 716 58.78 47.90 1.11
N ARG A 717 58.28 48.90 1.84
CA ARG A 717 58.18 50.30 1.38
C ARG A 717 58.21 51.27 2.55
N ARG A 718 58.77 52.47 2.30
CA ARG A 718 58.66 53.61 3.21
C ARG A 718 57.19 53.98 3.40
N ALA A 719 56.71 53.86 4.63
CA ALA A 719 55.37 54.25 5.04
C ALA A 719 55.33 54.42 6.56
N TRP A 720 54.57 55.42 7.03
CA TRP A 720 54.13 55.46 8.42
C TRP A 720 53.19 54.29 8.67
N ARG A 721 53.41 53.54 9.75
CA ARG A 721 52.57 52.40 10.12
C ARG A 721 52.18 52.48 11.58
N LEU A 722 50.88 52.47 11.81
CA LEU A 722 50.30 52.32 13.13
C LEU A 722 50.09 50.83 13.37
N MET A 723 50.79 50.28 14.35
CA MET A 723 50.61 48.90 14.79
C MET A 723 50.07 48.94 16.21
N ASN A 724 49.05 48.14 16.48
CA ASN A 724 48.51 47.96 17.82
C ASN A 724 48.68 46.49 18.22
N ALA A 725 49.11 46.25 19.46
CA ALA A 725 49.11 44.93 20.07
C ALA A 725 47.74 44.71 20.74
N PRO A 726 47.19 43.49 20.71
CA PRO A 726 45.97 43.20 21.45
C PRO A 726 46.25 43.36 22.95
N VAL A 727 45.53 44.28 23.60
CA VAL A 727 45.50 44.37 25.06
C VAL A 727 44.28 43.59 25.56
N SER A 728 44.50 42.51 26.32
CA SER A 728 43.42 41.95 27.13
C SER A 728 43.25 42.82 28.38
N GLY A 729 42.06 42.82 28.99
CA GLY A 729 41.78 43.65 30.17
C GLY A 729 42.66 43.39 31.41
N THR A 730 43.52 42.36 31.37
CA THR A 730 44.46 42.00 32.43
C THR A 730 45.93 42.14 32.04
N GLN A 731 46.25 42.37 30.76
CA GLN A 731 47.62 42.52 30.27
C GLN A 731 48.00 44.00 30.24
N THR A 732 49.16 44.36 30.79
CA THR A 732 49.68 45.73 30.63
C THR A 732 50.15 45.94 29.19
N VAL A 733 50.11 47.18 28.69
CA VAL A 733 50.68 47.52 27.38
C VAL A 733 52.14 47.05 27.26
N ASN A 734 52.91 47.13 28.35
CA ASN A 734 54.29 46.64 28.43
C ASN A 734 54.38 45.12 28.15
N GLN A 735 53.53 44.32 28.78
CA GLN A 735 53.44 42.87 28.54
C GLN A 735 52.94 42.54 27.12
N ALA A 736 52.02 43.34 26.57
CA ALA A 736 51.45 43.13 25.23
C ALA A 736 52.48 43.33 24.10
N TRP A 737 53.45 44.21 24.32
CA TRP A 737 54.56 44.48 23.39
C TRP A 737 55.82 43.63 23.67
N GLN A 738 55.73 42.64 24.57
CA GLN A 738 56.84 41.76 24.98
C GLN A 738 58.04 42.53 25.57
N GLU A 739 57.80 43.64 26.26
CA GLU A 739 58.84 44.26 27.06
C GLU A 739 59.16 43.42 28.31
N GLY A 740 60.45 43.16 28.56
CA GLY A 740 60.93 42.43 29.74
C GLY A 740 61.31 40.95 29.52
N VAL A 741 61.27 40.43 28.29
CA VAL A 741 61.74 39.05 27.99
C VAL A 741 63.27 38.98 28.13
N THR A 742 63.78 38.11 29.01
CA THR A 742 65.22 37.89 29.19
C THR A 742 65.78 36.87 28.18
N THR A 743 67.10 36.77 28.07
CA THR A 743 67.83 35.89 27.14
C THR A 743 67.57 34.38 27.35
N ALA A 744 66.81 33.99 28.38
CA ALA A 744 66.45 32.60 28.67
C ALA A 744 65.16 32.12 27.98
N SER A 745 64.48 32.97 27.20
CA SER A 745 63.25 32.64 26.46
C SER A 745 63.57 32.11 25.05
N PRO A 746 62.77 31.19 24.47
CA PRO A 746 62.95 30.70 23.10
C PRO A 746 62.86 31.79 22.01
N ASN A 747 62.39 32.99 22.36
CA ASN A 747 62.51 34.21 21.55
C ASN A 747 63.16 35.32 22.40
N PRO A 748 64.49 35.38 22.49
CA PRO A 748 65.16 36.33 23.37
C PRO A 748 65.00 37.77 22.84
N ASN A 749 64.57 38.71 23.70
CA ASN A 749 64.67 40.14 23.42
C ASN A 749 66.10 40.58 23.76
N PRO A 750 66.92 40.98 22.77
CA PRO A 750 68.31 41.31 23.01
C PRO A 750 68.52 42.66 23.74
N ALA A 751 67.48 43.46 23.99
CA ALA A 751 67.56 44.75 24.68
C ALA A 751 66.33 45.04 25.57
N PRO A 752 66.29 44.50 26.81
CA PRO A 752 65.21 44.79 27.76
C PRO A 752 65.11 46.29 28.10
N GLY A 753 63.90 46.87 28.06
CA GLY A 753 63.61 48.27 28.44
C GLY A 753 63.44 49.27 27.29
N TYR A 754 63.47 48.83 26.03
CA TYR A 754 63.39 49.70 24.83
C TYR A 754 62.28 49.30 23.83
N GLY A 755 61.31 48.46 24.21
CA GLY A 755 60.27 47.95 23.31
C GLY A 755 60.61 46.67 22.56
N THR A 756 59.84 46.40 21.50
CA THR A 756 60.03 45.27 20.58
C THR A 756 61.25 45.52 19.67
N TYR A 757 62.18 44.57 19.60
CA TYR A 757 63.32 44.63 18.69
C TYR A 757 62.89 44.42 17.24
N VAL A 758 63.02 45.45 16.39
CA VAL A 758 62.89 45.31 14.93
C VAL A 758 64.26 44.88 14.40
N THR A 759 64.37 43.65 13.90
CA THR A 759 65.60 43.19 13.25
C THR A 759 65.94 44.05 12.04
N VAL A 760 67.21 44.43 11.95
CA VAL A 760 67.77 45.26 10.86
C VAL A 760 67.72 44.50 9.54
N GLY A 761 67.09 45.08 8.52
CA GLY A 761 67.15 44.60 7.12
C GLY A 761 68.05 45.49 6.26
N SER A 762 68.41 45.03 5.06
CA SER A 762 69.09 45.88 4.07
C SER A 762 68.11 46.91 3.47
N VAL A 763 68.62 47.95 2.80
CA VAL A 763 67.80 48.95 2.10
C VAL A 763 66.84 48.29 1.09
N ALA A 764 67.23 47.15 0.51
CA ALA A 764 66.39 46.34 -0.37
C ALA A 764 65.12 45.80 0.31
N ASN A 765 65.10 45.71 1.64
CA ASN A 765 63.97 45.27 2.45
C ASN A 765 63.07 46.44 2.91
N GLY A 766 63.36 47.69 2.52
CA GLY A 766 62.55 48.86 2.81
C GLY A 766 62.69 49.43 4.23
N PHE A 767 63.71 49.04 4.98
CA PHE A 767 64.09 49.63 6.28
C PHE A 767 64.98 50.87 6.08
N ASP A 768 64.87 51.87 6.97
CA ASP A 768 65.84 52.95 7.03
C ASP A 768 67.18 52.42 7.57
N GLN A 769 68.27 52.64 6.84
CA GLN A 769 69.61 52.46 7.41
C GLN A 769 69.88 53.63 8.35
N ASN A 770 70.11 53.34 9.64
CA ASN A 770 70.66 54.34 10.54
C ASN A 770 72.03 54.81 10.02
N ILE A 771 72.30 56.11 10.16
CA ILE A 771 73.63 56.69 9.95
C ILE A 771 74.61 55.98 10.90
N LEU A 772 75.76 55.55 10.37
CA LEU A 772 76.85 54.93 11.14
C LEU A 772 77.16 55.74 12.41
N GLY A 773 76.85 55.18 13.58
CA GLY A 773 77.15 55.78 14.89
C GLY A 773 75.97 55.98 15.84
N GLN A 774 74.70 55.77 15.43
CA GLN A 774 73.56 55.82 16.35
C GLN A 774 73.03 54.43 16.72
N SER A 775 73.06 54.10 18.01
CA SER A 775 72.43 52.90 18.56
C SER A 775 70.91 53.04 18.57
N THR A 776 70.25 52.20 17.78
CA THR A 776 68.82 51.85 17.80
C THR A 776 67.83 52.80 17.10
N SER A 777 67.07 52.23 16.17
CA SER A 777 65.74 52.71 15.78
C SER A 777 64.72 52.04 16.70
N SER A 778 64.21 52.76 17.70
CA SER A 778 63.14 52.26 18.57
C SER A 778 61.77 52.61 18.01
N LEU A 779 60.82 51.69 18.15
CA LEU A 779 59.39 52.01 18.10
C LEU A 779 59.09 52.88 19.32
N LYS A 780 58.88 54.19 19.15
CA LYS A 780 58.25 54.99 20.20
C LYS A 780 56.76 54.68 20.20
N SER A 781 56.28 54.00 21.24
CA SER A 781 54.85 53.99 21.55
C SER A 781 54.42 55.42 21.93
N PHE A 782 53.27 55.85 21.42
CA PHE A 782 52.53 56.97 21.97
C PHE A 782 51.46 56.45 22.92
#